data_AF-A0AAD9VRU3-F1
#
_entry.id   AF-A0AAD9VRU3-F1
#
_cell.length_a   1.000
_cell.length_b   1.000
_cell.length_c   1.000
_cell.angle_alpha   90.00
_cell.angle_beta   90.00
_cell.angle_gamma   90.00
#
_symmetry.space_group_name_H-M   'P 1'
#
loop_
_entity.id
_entity.type
_entity.pdbx_description
1 polymer ?
#
loop_
_entity_poly.entity_id
_entity_poly.type
_entity_poly.pdbx_seq_one_letter_code
_entity_poly.pdbx_strand_id
1 'polypeptide(L)'
;MKSVSGKCGKENQRPMEVVAVVENAEDIQKEDEMSPSSRCVDDTINDALLEKLRSFAPKPQEGGETFKSIIGKIHARVTSSDRRVRERTLEKLWCKNTGVMEIFITILENSKDQALNCSITGILHECISPKVTKNKLKGNKNKNATKSSNRMAVIQLINLGITQVLAKLLMNYQHIDNIATEIFMQEVLWLLGQVAQRDQKFVAKMKASSSIKIFHTLLQQYYNNSKMLLSLLLIIKVFSKHSFSQQVLIKDGIASTFEKTLVCIGYAPHIRLRTLVECFKHFTTSKLCCTKFVKAGMVHQLIRIFERWERFDGQLRLKICNYVLNTLQHLSVIKTGRKAIKANNGLQLLYRFCTNCPEDKSYDCLLSRICGIINQCLEKKELPVPEMSPARFALPEVNTRANSIESGSDLDSQPNSVASLGRVYSDLDSGDDDDSHNSRRASDKNLYTSDEIDENKFFAGVFTSQRTDEDLMGYNVFFKELGNLQVQLNLAKASTDKIVDSTTNAMINEERTTTRYSKTTKLKILTKEIHPAEAGKSQTKLENIKTDLRTLKDISSAITDQHAYCMVASRVKSVINFVKVAYPDLIGGDASGRAEPLNNKDRKVCRAKLLACVERGLHANATTQEVVYDLDTMTANAIDDRICKDKFLCNWDDKRIGKRSLETKQLQFESRFESGNLRKAIKIGLREYELILTPDVNSASRHQWFYFEVSNMEANVPYTFNIVNCEKANSQFNFGMKPILFSVAEAQLGRPGWIRTGTDICYYRNCYQRPTKGKNYLTTSFTVIFPHASDVCYLAYHFPYTYSQLMTNIWKWTKKLSPSYIYFRAEQLCETLDSNENPLLTVTSPDSKNNPVQNRKVIFLTSRVHPGESNASWVMHGTLETLLSNSTYASSLRDDYVFKIVPMLNIEGVVNGW
;
A
#
# COMPACT_ATOMS: atom_id res chain seq x y z
N MET A 1 40.88 -35.36 -22.37
CA MET A 1 41.99 -35.03 -23.29
C MET A 1 42.11 -33.51 -23.37
N LYS A 2 43.30 -32.99 -23.02
CA LYS A 2 43.82 -31.60 -23.04
C LYS A 2 43.03 -30.55 -22.21
N SER A 3 43.33 -30.21 -20.95
CA SER A 3 44.55 -29.58 -20.35
C SER A 3 44.83 -28.18 -20.92
N VAL A 4 44.96 -27.08 -20.17
CA VAL A 4 45.91 -26.84 -19.06
C VAL A 4 45.55 -25.58 -18.21
N SER A 5 45.62 -25.75 -16.87
CA SER A 5 46.02 -24.86 -15.73
C SER A 5 45.60 -23.38 -15.66
N GLY A 6 45.18 -22.82 -14.53
CA GLY A 6 45.51 -23.06 -13.10
C GLY A 6 45.87 -21.68 -12.49
N LYS A 7 45.77 -21.32 -11.21
CA LYS A 7 45.47 -21.91 -9.89
C LYS A 7 45.11 -20.70 -8.99
N CYS A 8 44.11 -20.79 -8.10
CA CYS A 8 44.23 -20.94 -6.62
C CYS A 8 44.87 -19.73 -5.90
N GLY A 9 44.35 -19.13 -4.83
CA GLY A 9 43.23 -19.40 -3.91
C GLY A 9 43.42 -18.61 -2.58
N LYS A 10 42.43 -18.75 -1.67
CA LYS A 10 42.36 -18.37 -0.23
C LYS A 10 41.87 -16.93 0.08
N GLU A 11 40.68 -16.74 0.69
CA GLU A 11 40.32 -16.81 2.15
C GLU A 11 41.23 -15.89 3.00
N ASN A 12 40.79 -14.96 3.87
CA ASN A 12 39.67 -14.95 4.83
C ASN A 12 39.42 -13.52 5.41
N GLN A 13 38.21 -13.29 5.98
CA GLN A 13 37.86 -12.46 7.17
C GLN A 13 37.94 -10.91 7.19
N ARG A 14 36.74 -10.27 7.26
CA ARG A 14 36.17 -9.15 8.11
C ARG A 14 37.08 -8.01 8.67
N PRO A 15 36.53 -6.86 9.15
CA PRO A 15 35.29 -6.11 8.87
C PRO A 15 35.54 -4.62 8.46
N MET A 16 34.53 -3.92 7.93
CA MET A 16 34.59 -2.47 7.72
C MET A 16 34.15 -1.73 8.98
N GLU A 17 35.09 -1.07 9.65
CA GLU A 17 34.83 -0.02 10.64
C GLU A 17 34.63 1.34 9.96
N VAL A 18 33.70 2.09 10.55
CA VAL A 18 33.33 3.45 10.23
C VAL A 18 34.36 4.39 10.85
N VAL A 19 34.98 5.25 10.04
CA VAL A 19 35.70 6.43 10.56
C VAL A 19 35.23 7.66 9.81
N ALA A 20 34.56 8.53 10.58
CA ALA A 20 34.21 9.88 10.21
C ALA A 20 35.50 10.70 10.01
N VAL A 21 35.58 11.44 8.91
CA VAL A 21 36.59 12.49 8.75
C VAL A 21 35.86 13.82 8.79
N VAL A 22 36.03 14.48 9.93
CA VAL A 22 35.74 15.87 10.20
C VAL A 22 36.69 16.72 9.37
N GLU A 23 36.14 17.63 8.57
CA GLU A 23 36.88 18.70 7.89
C GLU A 23 37.42 19.67 8.95
N ASN A 24 38.74 19.68 9.14
CA ASN A 24 39.44 20.83 9.70
C ASN A 24 40.18 21.54 8.56
N ALA A 25 39.93 22.85 8.50
CA ALA A 25 40.70 23.81 7.75
C ALA A 25 42.12 23.90 8.32
N GLU A 26 43.11 23.91 7.44
CA GLU A 26 44.21 24.88 7.37
C GLU A 26 45.32 24.33 6.45
N ASP A 27 45.95 25.27 5.75
CA ASP A 27 47.15 25.15 4.92
C ASP A 27 47.10 24.27 3.65
N ILE A 28 47.23 24.94 2.50
CA ILE A 28 48.35 24.80 1.58
C ILE A 28 48.41 26.08 0.74
N GLN A 29 49.28 27.00 1.16
CA GLN A 29 50.05 27.80 0.21
C GLN A 29 51.15 26.89 -0.34
N LYS A 30 51.13 26.65 -1.64
CA LYS A 30 52.34 26.42 -2.42
C LYS A 30 52.06 26.78 -3.88
N GLU A 31 52.66 27.89 -4.25
CA GLU A 31 52.84 28.37 -5.61
C GLU A 31 53.55 27.28 -6.43
N ASP A 32 52.97 26.92 -7.57
CA ASP A 32 53.73 26.37 -8.69
C ASP A 32 53.85 27.49 -9.72
N GLU A 33 55.06 28.03 -9.82
CA GLU A 33 55.50 28.94 -10.85
C GLU A 33 55.33 28.31 -12.24
N MET A 34 54.45 28.90 -13.05
CA MET A 34 54.55 28.83 -14.51
C MET A 34 54.50 30.24 -15.09
N SER A 35 55.65 30.66 -15.63
CA SER A 35 55.91 31.67 -16.67
C SER A 35 54.86 32.78 -16.92
N PRO A 36 55.22 34.06 -16.76
CA PRO A 36 54.34 35.20 -16.96
C PRO A 36 54.28 35.60 -18.44
N SER A 37 53.52 34.88 -19.28
CA SER A 37 53.26 35.33 -20.65
C SER A 37 51.97 34.76 -21.25
N SER A 38 50.81 35.14 -20.67
CA SER A 38 49.67 35.69 -21.43
C SER A 38 48.49 35.99 -20.50
N ARG A 39 48.50 37.14 -19.81
CA ARG A 39 47.21 37.78 -19.48
C ARG A 39 46.58 38.13 -20.82
N CYS A 40 45.55 37.39 -21.21
CA CYS A 40 44.91 37.65 -22.50
C CYS A 40 44.22 39.01 -22.45
N VAL A 41 44.35 39.81 -23.51
CA VAL A 41 43.77 41.16 -23.64
C VAL A 41 42.29 41.21 -23.21
N ASP A 42 41.54 40.13 -23.45
CA ASP A 42 40.14 39.99 -23.05
C ASP A 42 39.91 39.99 -21.53
N ASP A 43 40.84 39.43 -20.76
CA ASP A 43 40.73 39.40 -19.31
C ASP A 43 40.91 40.80 -18.73
N THR A 44 41.87 41.58 -19.24
CA THR A 44 42.09 42.99 -18.87
C THR A 44 40.88 43.85 -19.23
N ILE A 45 40.29 43.65 -20.41
CA ILE A 45 39.08 44.37 -20.82
C ILE A 45 37.91 44.03 -19.91
N ASN A 46 37.71 42.74 -19.59
CA ASN A 46 36.65 42.32 -18.67
C ASN A 46 36.85 42.93 -17.27
N ASP A 47 38.06 42.91 -16.72
CA ASP A 47 38.34 43.47 -15.39
C ASP A 47 38.08 44.98 -15.35
N ALA A 48 38.52 45.72 -16.37
CA ALA A 48 38.28 47.16 -16.48
C ALA A 48 36.78 47.50 -16.60
N LEU A 49 36.00 46.69 -17.33
CA LEU A 49 34.55 46.87 -17.43
C LEU A 49 33.83 46.58 -16.11
N LEU A 50 34.22 45.52 -15.39
CA LEU A 50 33.63 45.14 -14.11
C LEU A 50 34.01 46.09 -12.97
N GLU A 51 35.24 46.63 -12.99
CA GLU A 51 35.68 47.66 -12.04
C GLU A 51 34.91 48.96 -12.23
N LYS A 52 34.78 49.44 -13.49
CA LYS A 52 33.93 50.59 -13.81
C LYS A 52 32.46 50.35 -13.46
N LEU A 53 31.94 49.15 -13.67
CA LEU A 53 30.57 48.83 -13.27
C LEU A 53 30.37 49.00 -11.75
N ARG A 54 31.34 48.56 -10.94
CA ARG A 54 31.30 48.70 -9.48
C ARG A 54 31.38 50.15 -9.01
N SER A 55 32.18 51.00 -9.65
CA SER A 55 32.28 52.42 -9.26
C SER A 55 30.98 53.19 -9.45
N PHE A 56 30.11 52.76 -10.38
CA PHE A 56 28.81 53.39 -10.63
C PHE A 56 27.63 52.72 -9.89
N ALA A 57 27.82 51.55 -9.28
CA ALA A 57 26.76 50.81 -8.59
C ALA A 57 26.03 51.57 -7.46
N PRO A 58 26.68 52.40 -6.62
CA PRO A 58 25.99 53.11 -5.55
C PRO A 58 25.21 54.36 -6.02
N LYS A 59 25.42 54.83 -7.27
CA LYS A 59 24.77 56.05 -7.82
C LYS A 59 24.28 55.85 -9.27
N PRO A 60 23.27 55.00 -9.51
CA PRO A 60 22.81 54.68 -10.87
C PRO A 60 22.22 55.86 -11.65
N GLN A 61 21.73 56.89 -10.94
CA GLN A 61 21.02 58.03 -11.53
C GLN A 61 21.94 59.20 -11.95
N GLU A 62 23.17 59.30 -11.41
CA GLU A 62 24.07 60.44 -11.66
C GLU A 62 25.04 60.24 -12.86
N GLY A 63 25.15 59.01 -13.41
CA GLY A 63 26.09 58.65 -14.50
C GLY A 63 25.45 58.05 -15.76
N GLY A 64 24.18 58.38 -16.03
CA GLY A 64 23.23 57.62 -16.86
C GLY A 64 23.73 57.07 -18.21
N GLU A 65 24.37 57.87 -19.06
CA GLU A 65 24.80 57.40 -20.40
C GLU A 65 26.07 56.55 -20.37
N THR A 66 27.07 56.96 -19.59
CA THR A 66 28.32 56.21 -19.41
C THR A 66 28.04 54.83 -18.83
N PHE A 67 27.11 54.76 -17.87
CA PHE A 67 26.68 53.51 -17.25
C PHE A 67 25.98 52.57 -18.25
N LYS A 68 25.03 53.10 -19.05
CA LYS A 68 24.38 52.34 -20.14
C LYS A 68 25.39 51.83 -21.17
N SER A 69 26.39 52.65 -21.51
CA SER A 69 27.48 52.25 -22.42
C SER A 69 28.29 51.07 -21.87
N ILE A 70 28.60 51.08 -20.56
CA ILE A 70 29.33 49.97 -19.91
C ILE A 70 28.50 48.68 -19.95
N ILE A 71 27.22 48.73 -19.56
CA ILE A 71 26.32 47.57 -19.63
C ILE A 71 26.17 47.06 -21.06
N GLY A 72 26.03 47.97 -22.04
CA GLY A 72 25.98 47.62 -23.45
C GLY A 72 27.25 46.92 -23.94
N LYS A 73 28.43 47.37 -23.50
CA LYS A 73 29.72 46.71 -23.82
C LYS A 73 29.82 45.32 -23.20
N ILE A 74 29.36 45.14 -21.96
CA ILE A 74 29.30 43.82 -21.31
C ILE A 74 28.33 42.92 -22.08
N HIS A 75 27.15 43.42 -22.42
CA HIS A 75 26.14 42.68 -23.18
C HIS A 75 26.66 42.22 -24.55
N ALA A 76 27.37 43.09 -25.28
CA ALA A 76 28.00 42.75 -26.56
C ALA A 76 29.08 41.65 -26.42
N ARG A 77 29.85 41.65 -25.31
CA ARG A 77 30.87 40.62 -25.06
C ARG A 77 30.26 39.27 -24.70
N VAL A 78 29.20 39.22 -23.89
CA VAL A 78 28.52 37.95 -23.58
C VAL A 78 27.72 37.42 -24.75
N THR A 79 27.24 38.26 -25.67
CA THR A 79 26.55 37.82 -26.89
C THR A 79 27.48 37.69 -28.11
N SER A 80 28.80 37.81 -27.90
CA SER A 80 29.80 37.78 -28.98
C SER A 80 29.75 36.47 -29.77
N SER A 81 29.93 36.59 -31.10
CA SER A 81 30.14 35.44 -31.99
C SER A 81 31.46 34.71 -31.68
N ASP A 82 32.44 35.40 -31.08
CA ASP A 82 33.66 34.77 -30.58
C ASP A 82 33.39 34.02 -29.27
N ARG A 83 33.50 32.68 -29.35
CA ARG A 83 33.29 31.76 -28.23
C ARG A 83 34.26 32.02 -27.08
N ARG A 84 35.53 32.36 -27.32
CA ARG A 84 36.54 32.57 -26.27
C ARG A 84 36.23 33.83 -25.47
N VAL A 85 35.87 34.90 -26.16
CA VAL A 85 35.44 36.17 -25.53
C VAL A 85 34.22 35.91 -24.66
N ARG A 86 33.20 35.25 -25.22
CA ARG A 86 31.94 34.94 -24.51
C ARG A 86 32.16 34.06 -23.27
N GLU A 87 32.85 32.93 -23.40
CA GLU A 87 33.05 32.00 -22.28
C GLU A 87 33.84 32.64 -21.13
N ARG A 88 34.89 33.43 -21.43
CA ARG A 88 35.68 34.14 -20.41
C ARG A 88 34.91 35.25 -19.72
N THR A 89 34.14 36.04 -20.48
CA THR A 89 33.29 37.09 -19.89
C THR A 89 32.24 36.46 -18.97
N LEU A 90 31.58 35.37 -19.39
CA LEU A 90 30.61 34.66 -18.55
C LEU A 90 31.23 34.07 -17.27
N GLU A 91 32.44 33.51 -17.34
CA GLU A 91 33.14 32.98 -16.16
C GLU A 91 33.45 34.06 -15.13
N LYS A 92 33.92 35.24 -15.57
CA LYS A 92 34.20 36.37 -14.67
C LYS A 92 32.94 36.93 -14.00
N LEU A 93 31.79 36.90 -14.67
CA LEU A 93 30.52 37.36 -14.09
C LEU A 93 30.05 36.50 -12.90
N TRP A 94 30.46 35.24 -12.82
CA TRP A 94 30.07 34.31 -11.75
C TRP A 94 31.10 34.20 -10.60
N CYS A 95 32.24 34.89 -10.69
CA CYS A 95 33.23 34.92 -9.61
C CYS A 95 32.63 35.60 -8.37
N LYS A 96 32.50 34.86 -7.26
CA LYS A 96 31.87 35.31 -5.99
C LYS A 96 32.40 36.65 -5.47
N ASN A 97 33.66 36.99 -5.73
CA ASN A 97 34.29 38.22 -5.25
C ASN A 97 33.94 39.47 -6.08
N THR A 98 33.12 39.34 -7.14
CA THR A 98 32.85 40.46 -8.06
C THR A 98 31.62 41.30 -7.69
N GLY A 99 30.62 40.76 -7.00
CA GLY A 99 29.39 41.49 -6.62
C GLY A 99 28.48 41.90 -7.80
N VAL A 100 28.80 41.44 -9.02
CA VAL A 100 28.20 41.96 -10.26
C VAL A 100 26.76 41.51 -10.43
N MET A 101 26.44 40.29 -10.00
CA MET A 101 25.08 39.76 -10.09
C MET A 101 24.12 40.46 -9.12
N GLU A 102 24.58 40.84 -7.92
CA GLU A 102 23.81 41.71 -7.01
C GLU A 102 23.50 43.05 -7.69
N ILE A 103 24.51 43.68 -8.29
CA ILE A 103 24.36 44.96 -8.99
C ILE A 103 23.30 44.86 -10.10
N PHE A 104 23.37 43.83 -10.95
CA PHE A 104 22.38 43.62 -12.01
C PHE A 104 20.96 43.46 -11.48
N ILE A 105 20.77 42.71 -10.39
CA ILE A 105 19.45 42.48 -9.79
C ILE A 105 18.91 43.77 -9.17
N THR A 106 19.75 44.51 -8.43
CA THR A 106 19.36 45.80 -7.83
C THR A 106 18.98 46.83 -8.90
N ILE A 107 19.67 46.84 -10.05
CA ILE A 107 19.31 47.73 -11.16
C ILE A 107 17.97 47.32 -11.77
N LEU A 108 17.77 46.03 -12.06
CA LEU A 108 16.51 45.53 -12.60
C LEU A 108 15.31 45.83 -11.67
N GLU A 109 15.53 45.87 -10.36
CA GLU A 109 14.47 46.15 -9.38
C GLU A 109 14.05 47.63 -9.34
N ASN A 110 15.00 48.54 -9.59
CA ASN A 110 14.84 49.99 -9.38
C ASN A 110 14.77 50.80 -10.68
N SER A 111 15.28 50.28 -11.80
CA SER A 111 15.33 50.97 -13.09
C SER A 111 14.01 50.86 -13.86
N LYS A 112 13.51 52.01 -14.35
CA LYS A 112 12.40 52.09 -15.31
C LYS A 112 12.88 52.13 -16.77
N ASP A 113 14.19 52.16 -17.01
CA ASP A 113 14.77 52.23 -18.35
C ASP A 113 14.70 50.86 -19.05
N GLN A 114 13.89 50.79 -20.09
CA GLN A 114 13.65 49.55 -20.83
C GLN A 114 14.90 49.05 -21.58
N ALA A 115 15.70 49.93 -22.20
CA ALA A 115 16.88 49.55 -22.96
C ALA A 115 17.98 48.99 -22.04
N LEU A 116 18.14 49.59 -20.86
CA LEU A 116 19.03 49.09 -19.82
C LEU A 116 18.56 47.73 -19.29
N ASN A 117 17.27 47.61 -18.96
CA ASN A 117 16.69 46.36 -18.46
C ASN A 117 16.80 45.22 -19.50
N CYS A 118 16.57 45.50 -20.79
CA CYS A 118 16.79 44.55 -21.89
C CYS A 118 18.24 44.06 -21.96
N SER A 119 19.21 44.96 -21.80
CA SER A 119 20.62 44.58 -21.87
C SER A 119 21.01 43.68 -20.70
N ILE A 120 20.51 43.96 -19.50
CA ILE A 120 20.77 43.15 -18.31
C ILE A 120 20.06 41.79 -18.40
N THR A 121 18.80 41.74 -18.84
CA THR A 121 18.11 40.44 -19.02
C THR A 121 18.78 39.58 -20.09
N GLY A 122 19.27 40.17 -21.18
CA GLY A 122 20.07 39.47 -22.19
C GLY A 122 21.38 38.91 -21.63
N ILE A 123 22.09 39.68 -20.78
CA ILE A 123 23.27 39.18 -20.05
C ILE A 123 22.90 37.99 -19.17
N LEU A 124 21.84 38.10 -18.37
CA LEU A 124 21.40 37.03 -17.47
C LEU A 124 20.95 35.77 -18.24
N HIS A 125 20.30 35.94 -19.40
CA HIS A 125 19.91 34.83 -20.26
C HIS A 125 21.15 34.02 -20.64
N GLU A 126 22.16 34.68 -21.18
CA GLU A 126 23.37 33.99 -21.60
C GLU A 126 24.14 33.36 -20.43
N CYS A 127 24.07 33.97 -19.24
CA CYS A 127 24.66 33.43 -18.02
C CYS A 127 24.07 32.09 -17.57
N ILE A 128 22.80 31.81 -17.87
CA ILE A 128 22.14 30.54 -17.48
C ILE A 128 21.86 29.60 -18.66
N SER A 129 22.06 30.07 -19.90
CA SER A 129 21.85 29.32 -21.13
C SER A 129 22.70 28.04 -21.20
N PRO A 130 22.16 26.91 -21.70
CA PRO A 130 22.93 25.69 -21.89
C PRO A 130 24.10 25.91 -22.85
N LYS A 131 25.35 25.75 -22.39
CA LYS A 131 26.54 25.87 -23.24
C LYS A 131 26.51 24.76 -24.32
N VAL A 132 26.26 25.12 -25.58
CA VAL A 132 26.25 24.17 -26.71
C VAL A 132 27.70 23.87 -27.12
N THR A 133 28.22 22.71 -26.73
CA THR A 133 29.49 22.20 -27.27
C THR A 133 29.25 21.64 -28.67
N LYS A 134 29.44 22.47 -29.71
CA LYS A 134 29.64 21.99 -31.08
C LYS A 134 31.04 21.40 -31.17
N ASN A 135 31.18 20.12 -30.85
CA ASN A 135 32.14 19.19 -31.46
C ASN A 135 31.79 17.76 -31.04
N LYS A 136 31.08 17.05 -31.92
CA LYS A 136 31.03 15.58 -31.90
C LYS A 136 32.38 15.08 -32.44
N LEU A 137 33.39 15.04 -31.59
CA LEU A 137 34.49 14.08 -31.72
C LEU A 137 34.32 13.06 -30.60
N LYS A 138 34.33 11.79 -31.00
CA LYS A 138 34.02 10.63 -30.15
C LYS A 138 34.95 10.61 -28.92
N GLY A 139 34.34 10.44 -27.75
CA GLY A 139 35.03 10.09 -26.51
C GLY A 139 35.44 11.27 -25.65
N ASN A 140 34.51 11.86 -24.89
CA ASN A 140 34.92 12.55 -23.66
C ASN A 140 33.83 12.54 -22.58
N LYS A 141 34.20 12.12 -21.36
CA LYS A 141 33.33 11.82 -20.19
C LYS A 141 32.86 13.07 -19.42
N ASN A 142 32.84 14.27 -20.02
CA ASN A 142 32.58 15.54 -19.31
C ASN A 142 31.18 16.17 -19.55
N LYS A 143 30.13 15.37 -19.78
CA LYS A 143 28.74 15.89 -19.87
C LYS A 143 28.09 16.22 -18.53
N ASN A 144 28.63 15.73 -17.41
CA ASN A 144 28.01 15.91 -16.08
C ASN A 144 28.46 17.20 -15.37
N ALA A 145 29.69 17.67 -15.61
CA ALA A 145 30.23 18.87 -14.96
C ALA A 145 29.55 20.18 -15.44
N THR A 146 29.32 20.32 -16.75
CA THR A 146 28.69 21.52 -17.36
C THR A 146 27.22 21.68 -16.98
N LYS A 147 26.47 20.58 -16.80
CA LYS A 147 25.09 20.64 -16.28
C LYS A 147 25.01 21.05 -14.80
N SER A 148 26.06 20.77 -14.01
CA SER A 148 26.14 21.15 -12.60
C SER A 148 26.34 22.66 -12.44
N SER A 149 27.23 23.25 -13.26
CA SER A 149 27.53 24.68 -13.25
C SER A 149 26.31 25.57 -13.55
N ASN A 150 25.54 25.29 -14.61
CA ASN A 150 24.32 26.06 -14.92
C ASN A 150 23.23 25.93 -13.86
N ARG A 151 23.17 24.80 -13.15
CA ARG A 151 22.20 24.60 -12.07
C ARG A 151 22.55 25.49 -10.87
N MET A 152 23.83 25.61 -10.55
CA MET A 152 24.31 26.47 -9.46
C MET A 152 24.08 27.95 -9.77
N ALA A 153 24.31 28.36 -11.02
CA ALA A 153 24.01 29.72 -11.50
C ALA A 153 22.54 30.13 -11.26
N VAL A 154 21.59 29.28 -11.64
CA VAL A 154 20.15 29.55 -11.41
C VAL A 154 19.83 29.61 -9.91
N ILE A 155 20.42 28.73 -9.09
CA ILE A 155 20.22 28.75 -7.62
C ILE A 155 20.78 30.03 -7.01
N GLN A 156 21.94 30.50 -7.47
CA GLN A 156 22.53 31.74 -6.99
C GLN A 156 21.62 32.94 -7.30
N LEU A 157 21.08 33.06 -8.52
CA LEU A 157 20.13 34.13 -8.85
C LEU A 157 18.85 34.05 -7.99
N ILE A 158 18.37 32.84 -7.70
CA ILE A 158 17.21 32.64 -6.80
C ILE A 158 17.50 33.18 -5.40
N ASN A 159 18.70 32.91 -4.88
CA ASN A 159 19.13 33.40 -3.56
C ASN A 159 19.27 34.93 -3.54
N LEU A 160 19.63 35.54 -4.67
CA LEU A 160 19.70 36.98 -4.84
C LEU A 160 18.32 37.64 -5.09
N GLY A 161 17.21 36.90 -5.12
CA GLY A 161 15.87 37.47 -5.23
C GLY A 161 15.36 37.72 -6.65
N ILE A 162 16.02 37.17 -7.69
CA ILE A 162 15.64 37.40 -9.10
C ILE A 162 14.16 37.11 -9.41
N THR A 163 13.55 36.13 -8.73
CA THR A 163 12.17 35.68 -8.97
C THR A 163 11.16 36.82 -8.82
N GLN A 164 11.28 37.61 -7.75
CA GLN A 164 10.37 38.73 -7.47
C GLN A 164 10.61 39.90 -8.42
N VAL A 165 11.87 40.17 -8.74
CA VAL A 165 12.28 41.24 -9.67
C VAL A 165 11.71 40.97 -11.07
N LEU A 166 11.90 39.77 -11.61
CA LEU A 166 11.34 39.39 -12.92
C LEU A 166 9.81 39.42 -12.92
N ALA A 167 9.15 39.00 -11.84
CA ALA A 167 7.70 39.08 -11.73
C ALA A 167 7.19 40.53 -11.76
N LYS A 168 7.84 41.42 -11.00
CA LYS A 168 7.52 42.86 -10.96
C LYS A 168 7.72 43.51 -12.33
N LEU A 169 8.80 43.18 -13.04
CA LEU A 169 9.04 43.63 -14.40
C LEU A 169 7.90 43.20 -15.34
N LEU A 170 7.49 41.93 -15.31
CA LEU A 170 6.34 41.47 -16.10
C LEU A 170 5.06 42.27 -15.78
N MET A 171 4.79 42.56 -14.52
CA MET A 171 3.59 43.32 -14.13
C MET A 171 3.60 44.75 -14.70
N ASN A 172 4.77 45.38 -14.78
CA ASN A 172 4.91 46.76 -15.24
C ASN A 172 4.78 46.89 -16.77
N TYR A 173 5.20 45.88 -17.53
CA TYR A 173 5.28 45.96 -18.99
C TYR A 173 4.20 45.16 -19.74
N GLN A 174 3.38 44.34 -19.06
CA GLN A 174 2.37 43.49 -19.72
C GLN A 174 1.30 44.23 -20.56
N HIS A 175 1.04 45.51 -20.28
CA HIS A 175 0.01 46.30 -20.97
C HIS A 175 0.57 47.22 -22.06
N ILE A 176 1.88 47.22 -22.28
CA ILE A 176 2.55 48.11 -23.23
C ILE A 176 2.75 47.34 -24.54
N ASP A 177 1.98 47.72 -25.58
CA ASP A 177 2.00 47.04 -26.88
C ASP A 177 2.99 47.70 -27.85
N ASN A 178 4.24 47.20 -27.87
CA ASN A 178 5.29 47.61 -28.79
C ASN A 178 6.27 46.43 -29.01
N ILE A 179 6.82 46.29 -30.22
CA ILE A 179 7.78 45.26 -30.63
C ILE A 179 8.98 45.18 -29.66
N ALA A 180 9.51 46.34 -29.24
CA ALA A 180 10.62 46.38 -28.28
C ALA A 180 10.25 45.78 -26.91
N THR A 181 8.99 45.94 -26.49
CA THR A 181 8.45 45.36 -25.26
C THR A 181 8.20 43.87 -25.41
N GLU A 182 7.74 43.40 -26.57
CA GLU A 182 7.54 41.96 -26.82
C GLU A 182 8.87 41.18 -26.73
N ILE A 183 9.94 41.71 -27.34
CA ILE A 183 11.28 41.12 -27.25
C ILE A 183 11.75 41.08 -25.79
N PHE A 184 11.58 42.18 -25.05
CA PHE A 184 11.91 42.22 -23.63
C PHE A 184 11.13 41.19 -22.81
N MET A 185 9.82 41.11 -23.02
CA MET A 185 8.93 40.15 -22.33
C MET A 185 9.32 38.71 -22.66
N GLN A 186 9.77 38.43 -23.89
CA GLN A 186 10.28 37.12 -24.27
C GLN A 186 11.49 36.71 -23.41
N GLU A 187 12.45 37.61 -23.23
CA GLU A 187 13.66 37.40 -22.41
C GLU A 187 13.30 37.18 -20.94
N VAL A 188 12.44 38.04 -20.38
CA VAL A 188 11.99 37.94 -18.98
C VAL A 188 11.23 36.63 -18.74
N LEU A 189 10.32 36.25 -19.64
CA LEU A 189 9.57 34.99 -19.53
C LEU A 189 10.48 33.77 -19.64
N TRP A 190 11.48 33.81 -20.53
CA TRP A 190 12.44 32.71 -20.67
C TRP A 190 13.24 32.51 -19.38
N LEU A 191 13.79 33.60 -18.83
CA LEU A 191 14.50 33.59 -17.54
C LEU A 191 13.63 33.04 -16.43
N LEU A 192 12.41 33.58 -16.30
CA LEU A 192 11.47 33.18 -15.28
C LEU A 192 11.04 31.71 -15.45
N GLY A 193 10.93 31.23 -16.69
CA GLY A 193 10.66 29.83 -17.00
C GLY A 193 11.76 28.88 -16.52
N GLN A 194 13.04 29.27 -16.57
CA GLN A 194 14.14 28.49 -16.01
C GLN A 194 14.16 28.55 -14.48
N VAL A 195 14.03 29.75 -13.92
CA VAL A 195 14.02 30.01 -12.48
C VAL A 195 12.87 29.26 -11.78
N ALA A 196 11.67 29.29 -12.37
CA ALA A 196 10.48 28.64 -11.82
C ALA A 196 10.65 27.12 -11.61
N GLN A 197 11.43 26.44 -12.46
CA GLN A 197 11.65 25.00 -12.32
C GLN A 197 12.52 24.63 -11.10
N ARG A 198 13.20 25.61 -10.49
CA ARG A 198 14.22 25.41 -9.46
C ARG A 198 13.91 26.10 -8.15
N ASP A 199 13.17 27.21 -8.17
CA ASP A 199 12.78 27.93 -6.97
C ASP A 199 11.64 27.22 -6.22
N GLN A 200 11.96 26.59 -5.08
CA GLN A 200 10.98 25.90 -4.24
C GLN A 200 9.91 26.84 -3.64
N LYS A 201 10.24 28.13 -3.48
CA LYS A 201 9.34 29.16 -2.95
C LYS A 201 8.66 29.95 -4.08
N PHE A 202 8.80 29.55 -5.34
CA PHE A 202 8.28 30.27 -6.52
C PHE A 202 6.79 30.64 -6.36
N VAL A 203 5.93 29.66 -6.07
CA VAL A 203 4.49 29.90 -5.95
C VAL A 203 4.15 30.79 -4.75
N ALA A 204 4.88 30.65 -3.63
CA ALA A 204 4.70 31.52 -2.47
C ALA A 204 5.07 32.98 -2.79
N LYS A 205 6.15 33.20 -3.55
CA LYS A 205 6.57 34.53 -4.02
C LYS A 205 5.54 35.14 -4.97
N MET A 206 5.04 34.38 -5.96
CA MET A 206 4.01 34.86 -6.90
C MET A 206 2.67 35.13 -6.20
N LYS A 207 2.36 34.38 -5.13
CA LYS A 207 1.19 34.63 -4.28
C LYS A 207 1.33 35.96 -3.54
N ALA A 208 2.50 36.24 -2.96
CA ALA A 208 2.74 37.49 -2.23
C ALA A 208 2.65 38.73 -3.13
N SER A 209 3.04 38.60 -4.41
CA SER A 209 2.93 39.67 -5.41
C SER A 209 1.61 39.69 -6.19
N SER A 210 0.63 38.83 -5.86
CA SER A 210 -0.65 38.69 -6.58
C SER A 210 -0.53 38.50 -8.11
N SER A 211 0.59 37.94 -8.59
CA SER A 211 0.95 37.91 -10.02
C SER A 211 0.51 36.63 -10.76
N ILE A 212 -0.11 35.66 -10.07
CA ILE A 212 -0.46 34.36 -10.67
C ILE A 212 -1.36 34.51 -11.91
N LYS A 213 -2.36 35.40 -11.85
CA LYS A 213 -3.33 35.61 -12.94
C LYS A 213 -2.71 36.19 -14.21
N ILE A 214 -1.64 36.98 -14.06
CA ILE A 214 -0.93 37.59 -15.19
C ILE A 214 -0.42 36.52 -16.16
N PHE A 215 0.05 35.38 -15.65
CA PHE A 215 0.50 34.29 -16.51
C PHE A 215 -0.62 33.62 -17.29
N HIS A 216 -1.87 33.69 -16.80
CA HIS A 216 -3.03 33.27 -17.58
C HIS A 216 -3.35 34.30 -18.67
N THR A 217 -3.37 35.60 -18.35
CA THR A 217 -3.55 36.68 -19.33
C THR A 217 -2.51 36.62 -20.45
N LEU A 218 -1.23 36.45 -20.09
CA LEU A 218 -0.14 36.29 -21.06
C LEU A 218 -0.29 35.02 -21.89
N LEU A 219 -0.79 33.91 -21.32
CA LEU A 219 -1.10 32.72 -22.11
C LEU A 219 -2.23 33.01 -23.11
N GLN A 220 -3.26 33.77 -22.73
CA GLN A 220 -4.35 34.15 -23.64
C GLN A 220 -3.87 35.04 -24.79
N GLN A 221 -2.88 35.88 -24.56
CA GLN A 221 -2.31 36.76 -25.59
C GLN A 221 -1.34 36.01 -26.51
N TYR A 222 -0.52 35.12 -25.96
CA TYR A 222 0.64 34.54 -26.66
C TYR A 222 0.54 33.01 -26.89
N TYR A 223 -0.66 32.41 -26.86
CA TYR A 223 -0.82 30.96 -27.08
C TYR A 223 -0.36 30.49 -28.47
N ASN A 224 -0.33 31.38 -29.47
CA ASN A 224 0.14 31.13 -30.84
C ASN A 224 1.63 31.50 -31.04
N ASN A 225 2.26 32.22 -30.11
CA ASN A 225 3.65 32.63 -30.22
C ASN A 225 4.59 31.50 -29.76
N SER A 226 5.23 30.82 -30.72
CA SER A 226 6.04 29.63 -30.45
C SER A 226 7.24 29.85 -29.52
N LYS A 227 7.78 31.07 -29.43
CA LYS A 227 8.95 31.41 -28.59
C LYS A 227 8.56 31.61 -27.13
N MET A 228 7.46 32.32 -26.88
CA MET A 228 6.98 32.64 -25.53
C MET A 228 6.19 31.50 -24.89
N LEU A 229 5.45 30.74 -25.70
CA LEU A 229 4.56 29.69 -25.24
C LEU A 229 5.27 28.62 -24.38
N LEU A 230 6.45 28.15 -24.77
CA LEU A 230 7.16 27.13 -24.00
C LEU A 230 7.51 27.64 -22.59
N SER A 231 7.99 28.87 -22.49
CA SER A 231 8.34 29.52 -21.23
C SER A 231 7.11 29.70 -20.34
N LEU A 232 5.98 30.16 -20.91
CA LEU A 232 4.70 30.27 -20.20
C LEU A 232 4.21 28.90 -19.71
N LEU A 233 4.26 27.86 -20.53
CA LEU A 233 3.87 26.50 -20.12
C LEU A 233 4.78 25.95 -19.02
N LEU A 234 6.08 26.26 -19.03
CA LEU A 234 7.00 25.86 -17.95
C LEU A 234 6.63 26.52 -16.62
N ILE A 235 6.26 27.80 -16.63
CA ILE A 235 5.80 28.53 -15.44
C ILE A 235 4.46 27.98 -14.96
N ILE A 236 3.49 27.84 -15.87
CA ILE A 236 2.16 27.30 -15.55
C ILE A 236 2.24 25.87 -15.04
N LYS A 237 3.18 25.06 -15.53
CA LYS A 237 3.45 23.72 -15.00
C LYS A 237 3.86 23.78 -13.52
N VAL A 238 4.65 24.76 -13.11
CA VAL A 238 5.02 24.93 -11.69
C VAL A 238 3.78 25.30 -10.88
N PHE A 239 2.96 26.23 -11.35
CA PHE A 239 1.67 26.54 -10.72
C PHE A 239 0.72 25.34 -10.65
N SER A 240 0.72 24.49 -11.68
CA SER A 240 -0.15 23.32 -11.72
C SER A 240 0.16 22.31 -10.61
N LYS A 241 1.36 22.32 -10.02
CA LYS A 241 1.73 21.39 -8.95
C LYS A 241 1.20 21.80 -7.56
N HIS A 242 0.66 23.01 -7.42
CA HIS A 242 0.20 23.54 -6.13
C HIS A 242 -1.32 23.82 -6.17
N SER A 243 -2.04 23.32 -5.16
CA SER A 243 -3.50 23.41 -5.08
C SER A 243 -4.05 24.84 -5.07
N PHE A 244 -3.38 25.77 -4.40
CA PHE A 244 -3.80 27.18 -4.35
C PHE A 244 -3.80 27.84 -5.74
N SER A 245 -2.69 27.72 -6.47
CA SER A 245 -2.57 28.30 -7.81
C SER A 245 -3.50 27.61 -8.81
N GLN A 246 -3.75 26.30 -8.66
CA GLN A 246 -4.78 25.61 -9.45
C GLN A 246 -6.14 26.28 -9.27
N GLN A 247 -6.58 26.52 -8.03
CA GLN A 247 -7.88 27.14 -7.76
C GLN A 247 -8.00 28.56 -8.33
N VAL A 248 -6.94 29.37 -8.20
CA VAL A 248 -6.90 30.73 -8.75
C VAL A 248 -7.06 30.69 -10.28
N LEU A 249 -6.24 29.90 -10.97
CA LEU A 249 -6.24 29.83 -12.44
C LEU A 249 -7.52 29.21 -13.00
N ILE A 250 -8.10 28.22 -12.30
CA ILE A 250 -9.37 27.59 -12.70
C ILE A 250 -10.54 28.56 -12.56
N LYS A 251 -10.60 29.34 -11.48
CA LYS A 251 -11.60 30.42 -11.32
C LYS A 251 -11.44 31.48 -12.40
N ASP A 252 -10.21 31.74 -12.83
CA ASP A 252 -9.88 32.71 -13.88
C ASP A 252 -10.19 32.21 -15.30
N GLY A 253 -10.53 30.92 -15.48
CA GLY A 253 -10.95 30.38 -16.77
C GLY A 253 -9.87 29.67 -17.58
N ILE A 254 -8.73 29.28 -16.97
CA ILE A 254 -7.60 28.64 -17.69
C ILE A 254 -7.98 27.39 -18.51
N ALA A 255 -9.05 26.69 -18.15
CA ALA A 255 -9.49 25.49 -18.85
C ALA A 255 -9.85 25.75 -20.33
N SER A 256 -10.51 26.88 -20.65
CA SER A 256 -10.84 27.24 -22.04
C SER A 256 -9.61 27.72 -22.80
N THR A 257 -8.73 28.48 -22.14
CA THR A 257 -7.45 28.91 -22.71
C THR A 257 -6.56 27.72 -23.06
N PHE A 258 -6.53 26.69 -22.21
CA PHE A 258 -5.81 25.45 -22.47
C PHE A 258 -6.36 24.66 -23.65
N GLU A 259 -7.68 24.65 -23.83
CA GLU A 259 -8.30 24.01 -24.99
C GLU A 259 -7.85 24.70 -26.29
N LYS A 260 -7.95 26.03 -26.36
CA LYS A 260 -7.45 26.83 -27.49
C LYS A 260 -5.96 26.64 -27.74
N THR A 261 -5.17 26.61 -26.66
CA THR A 261 -3.72 26.39 -26.73
C THR A 261 -3.41 25.02 -27.33
N LEU A 262 -4.13 23.97 -26.91
CA LEU A 262 -3.94 22.61 -27.44
C LEU A 262 -4.26 22.54 -28.94
N VAL A 263 -5.38 23.15 -29.36
CA VAL A 263 -5.77 23.20 -30.77
C VAL A 263 -4.72 23.93 -31.62
N CYS A 264 -4.20 25.07 -31.13
CA CYS A 264 -3.19 25.86 -31.84
C CYS A 264 -1.83 25.15 -31.94
N ILE A 265 -1.41 24.46 -30.88
CA ILE A 265 -0.19 23.66 -30.87
C ILE A 265 -0.28 22.49 -31.86
N GLY A 266 -1.46 21.89 -31.98
CA GLY A 266 -1.68 20.66 -32.73
C GLY A 266 -1.31 19.39 -31.95
N TYR A 267 -1.37 18.26 -32.65
CA TYR A 267 -1.33 16.93 -32.03
C TYR A 267 -0.03 16.16 -32.29
N ALA A 268 0.96 16.77 -32.96
CA ALA A 268 2.25 16.15 -33.24
C ALA A 268 3.16 16.12 -32.00
N PRO A 269 3.99 15.07 -31.81
CA PRO A 269 4.79 14.93 -30.60
C PRO A 269 5.96 15.92 -30.58
N HIS A 270 5.87 16.94 -29.73
CA HIS A 270 6.96 17.88 -29.46
C HIS A 270 6.92 18.39 -28.00
N ILE A 271 7.95 19.13 -27.58
CA ILE A 271 8.14 19.53 -26.17
C ILE A 271 7.01 20.39 -25.61
N ARG A 272 6.43 21.29 -26.41
CA ARG A 272 5.30 22.15 -25.98
C ARG A 272 4.04 21.33 -25.66
N LEU A 273 3.66 20.39 -26.55
CA LEU A 273 2.53 19.47 -26.33
C LEU A 273 2.77 18.65 -25.07
N ARG A 274 3.96 18.04 -24.93
CA ARG A 274 4.34 17.28 -23.73
C ARG A 274 4.19 18.08 -22.45
N THR A 275 4.61 19.36 -22.45
CA THR A 275 4.55 20.23 -21.28
C THR A 275 3.10 20.64 -20.98
N LEU A 276 2.30 20.91 -22.02
CA LEU A 276 0.88 21.24 -21.87
C LEU A 276 0.08 20.08 -21.28
N VAL A 277 0.24 18.85 -21.78
CA VAL A 277 -0.46 17.67 -21.22
C VAL A 277 0.04 17.31 -19.82
N GLU A 278 1.30 17.62 -19.49
CA GLU A 278 1.83 17.50 -18.13
C GLU A 278 1.11 18.46 -17.18
N CYS A 279 0.80 19.69 -17.60
CA CYS A 279 -0.08 20.60 -16.84
C CYS A 279 -1.46 20.00 -16.63
N PHE A 280 -2.07 19.40 -17.66
CA PHE A 280 -3.41 18.82 -17.54
C PHE A 280 -3.47 17.71 -16.50
N LYS A 281 -2.49 16.80 -16.49
CA LYS A 281 -2.35 15.78 -15.44
C LYS A 281 -2.43 16.41 -14.05
N HIS A 282 -1.67 17.48 -13.83
CA HIS A 282 -1.60 18.12 -12.53
C HIS A 282 -2.89 18.85 -12.15
N PHE A 283 -3.50 19.61 -13.06
CA PHE A 283 -4.78 20.29 -12.77
C PHE A 283 -5.91 19.31 -12.51
N THR A 284 -5.97 18.19 -13.23
CA THR A 284 -7.07 17.22 -13.11
C THR A 284 -7.00 16.34 -11.88
N THR A 285 -6.04 16.49 -10.96
CA THR A 285 -6.09 15.75 -9.69
C THR A 285 -7.28 16.17 -8.80
N SER A 286 -7.91 17.33 -9.07
CA SER A 286 -9.07 17.83 -8.33
C SER A 286 -10.37 17.66 -9.12
N LYS A 287 -11.42 17.14 -8.46
CA LYS A 287 -12.78 16.95 -9.00
C LYS A 287 -13.38 18.23 -9.60
N LEU A 288 -13.14 19.38 -8.96
CA LEU A 288 -13.56 20.71 -9.45
C LEU A 288 -12.91 21.04 -10.80
N CYS A 289 -11.60 20.80 -10.91
CA CYS A 289 -10.85 21.04 -12.13
C CYS A 289 -11.30 20.09 -13.25
N CYS A 290 -11.51 18.81 -12.94
CA CYS A 290 -12.07 17.84 -13.89
C CYS A 290 -13.39 18.35 -14.48
N THR A 291 -14.31 18.82 -13.64
CA THR A 291 -15.61 19.33 -14.10
C THR A 291 -15.46 20.51 -15.07
N LYS A 292 -14.56 21.45 -14.79
CA LYS A 292 -14.29 22.60 -15.66
C LYS A 292 -13.63 22.19 -16.98
N PHE A 293 -12.70 21.24 -16.95
CA PHE A 293 -12.03 20.71 -18.14
C PHE A 293 -12.99 19.91 -19.05
N VAL A 294 -13.91 19.13 -18.48
CA VAL A 294 -14.96 18.44 -19.24
C VAL A 294 -15.87 19.45 -19.92
N LYS A 295 -16.33 20.48 -19.20
CA LYS A 295 -17.16 21.56 -19.76
C LYS A 295 -16.45 22.34 -20.86
N ALA A 296 -15.14 22.51 -20.77
CA ALA A 296 -14.34 23.18 -21.79
C ALA A 296 -14.11 22.32 -23.05
N GLY A 297 -14.59 21.08 -23.14
CA GLY A 297 -14.41 20.22 -24.31
C GLY A 297 -13.06 19.49 -24.37
N MET A 298 -12.29 19.46 -23.27
CA MET A 298 -10.94 18.90 -23.27
C MET A 298 -10.92 17.39 -23.60
N VAL A 299 -11.96 16.64 -23.21
CA VAL A 299 -12.02 15.18 -23.47
C VAL A 299 -11.91 14.87 -24.96
N HIS A 300 -12.62 15.62 -25.81
CA HIS A 300 -12.54 15.49 -27.26
C HIS A 300 -11.10 15.68 -27.75
N GLN A 301 -10.43 16.73 -27.28
CA GLN A 301 -9.07 17.05 -27.70
C GLN A 301 -8.04 16.00 -27.23
N LEU A 302 -8.19 15.47 -26.02
CA LEU A 302 -7.31 14.42 -25.48
C LEU A 302 -7.44 13.11 -26.27
N ILE A 303 -8.67 12.75 -26.66
CA ILE A 303 -8.94 11.56 -27.49
C ILE A 303 -8.29 11.71 -28.87
N ARG A 304 -8.31 12.90 -29.49
CA ARG A 304 -7.62 13.16 -30.77
C ARG A 304 -6.11 12.99 -30.72
N ILE A 305 -5.46 13.32 -29.59
CA ILE A 305 -4.02 13.04 -29.39
C ILE A 305 -3.79 11.51 -29.46
N PHE A 306 -4.70 10.73 -28.88
CA PHE A 306 -4.62 9.28 -28.89
C PHE A 306 -4.92 8.65 -30.24
N GLU A 307 -5.71 9.27 -31.10
CA GLU A 307 -6.08 8.71 -32.40
C GLU A 307 -4.86 8.44 -33.30
N ARG A 308 -3.81 9.26 -33.16
CA ARG A 308 -2.60 9.21 -34.00
C ARG A 308 -1.36 8.70 -33.26
N TRP A 309 -1.53 8.05 -32.12
CA TRP A 309 -0.43 7.62 -31.24
C TRP A 309 0.58 6.68 -31.94
N GLU A 310 0.13 5.91 -32.93
CA GLU A 310 0.96 4.99 -33.73
C GLU A 310 2.05 5.74 -34.53
N ARG A 311 1.78 6.98 -34.94
CA ARG A 311 2.70 7.82 -35.74
C ARG A 311 3.78 8.52 -34.90
N PHE A 312 3.78 8.32 -33.59
CA PHE A 312 4.73 8.97 -32.70
C PHE A 312 5.96 8.08 -32.55
N ASP A 313 7.16 8.64 -32.71
CA ASP A 313 8.41 7.92 -32.50
C ASP A 313 9.19 8.44 -31.28
N GLY A 314 9.92 7.53 -30.63
CA GLY A 314 10.85 7.84 -29.55
C GLY A 314 10.25 8.05 -28.16
N GLN A 315 11.11 8.42 -27.19
CA GLN A 315 10.78 8.55 -25.76
C GLN A 315 9.72 9.61 -25.43
N LEU A 316 9.47 10.55 -26.34
CA LEU A 316 8.48 11.59 -26.16
C LEU A 316 7.05 11.04 -26.27
N ARG A 317 6.83 10.02 -27.12
CA ARG A 317 5.56 9.29 -27.27
C ARG A 317 5.03 8.80 -25.93
N LEU A 318 5.83 7.98 -25.25
CA LEU A 318 5.46 7.35 -23.99
C LEU A 318 5.08 8.38 -22.92
N LYS A 319 5.81 9.50 -22.85
CA LYS A 319 5.52 10.57 -21.90
C LYS A 319 4.20 11.27 -22.21
N ILE A 320 3.96 11.63 -23.47
CA ILE A 320 2.70 12.26 -23.89
C ILE A 320 1.53 11.31 -23.60
N CYS A 321 1.60 10.06 -24.07
CA CYS A 321 0.56 9.06 -23.82
C CYS A 321 0.33 8.88 -22.31
N ASN A 322 1.39 8.75 -21.52
CA ASN A 322 1.25 8.62 -20.07
C ASN A 322 0.49 9.81 -19.47
N TYR A 323 0.86 11.05 -19.78
CA TYR A 323 0.19 12.23 -19.23
C TYR A 323 -1.28 12.33 -19.68
N VAL A 324 -1.56 12.11 -20.96
CA VAL A 324 -2.94 12.15 -21.48
C VAL A 324 -3.80 11.04 -20.84
N LEU A 325 -3.27 9.82 -20.66
CA LEU A 325 -4.00 8.75 -19.94
C LEU A 325 -4.23 9.08 -18.48
N ASN A 326 -3.25 9.68 -17.77
CA ASN A 326 -3.49 10.10 -16.37
C ASN A 326 -4.60 11.15 -16.31
N THR A 327 -4.61 12.11 -17.24
CA THR A 327 -5.70 13.08 -17.35
C THR A 327 -7.03 12.39 -17.62
N LEU A 328 -7.12 11.48 -18.60
CA LEU A 328 -8.35 10.73 -18.90
C LEU A 328 -8.81 9.89 -17.71
N GLN A 329 -7.89 9.26 -16.96
CA GLN A 329 -8.19 8.52 -15.74
C GLN A 329 -8.81 9.43 -14.67
N HIS A 330 -8.24 10.60 -14.42
CA HIS A 330 -8.85 11.54 -13.46
C HIS A 330 -10.23 12.03 -13.92
N LEU A 331 -10.43 12.20 -15.24
CA LEU A 331 -11.72 12.58 -15.81
C LEU A 331 -12.75 11.44 -15.73
N SER A 332 -12.35 10.17 -15.85
CA SER A 332 -13.25 9.02 -15.75
C SER A 332 -13.76 8.76 -14.33
N VAL A 333 -13.13 9.33 -13.29
CA VAL A 333 -13.64 9.30 -11.91
C VAL A 333 -14.99 10.02 -11.81
N ILE A 334 -15.22 11.10 -12.55
CA ILE A 334 -16.49 11.85 -12.50
C ILE A 334 -17.52 11.37 -13.54
N LYS A 335 -18.81 11.36 -13.15
CA LYS A 335 -19.93 10.91 -14.02
C LYS A 335 -19.99 11.65 -15.36
N THR A 336 -19.79 12.97 -15.36
CA THR A 336 -19.78 13.80 -16.58
C THR A 336 -18.59 13.50 -17.48
N GLY A 337 -17.42 13.19 -16.91
CA GLY A 337 -16.23 12.80 -17.67
C GLY A 337 -16.38 11.43 -18.32
N ARG A 338 -16.95 10.43 -17.62
CA ARG A 338 -17.31 9.14 -18.24
C ARG A 338 -18.26 9.30 -19.42
N LYS A 339 -19.31 10.11 -19.26
CA LYS A 339 -20.25 10.43 -20.35
C LYS A 339 -19.54 11.08 -21.54
N ALA A 340 -18.64 12.04 -21.28
CA ALA A 340 -17.87 12.71 -22.33
C ALA A 340 -16.91 11.75 -23.05
N ILE A 341 -16.23 10.84 -22.34
CA ILE A 341 -15.35 9.83 -22.95
C ILE A 341 -16.15 8.92 -23.87
N LYS A 342 -17.34 8.45 -23.42
CA LYS A 342 -18.24 7.63 -24.23
C LYS A 342 -18.75 8.36 -25.47
N ALA A 343 -19.21 9.60 -25.32
CA ALA A 343 -19.73 10.42 -26.41
C ALA A 343 -18.69 10.73 -27.51
N ASN A 344 -17.39 10.63 -27.20
CA ASN A 344 -16.29 10.88 -28.15
C ASN A 344 -15.66 9.58 -28.69
N ASN A 345 -16.40 8.46 -28.73
CA ASN A 345 -15.90 7.14 -29.14
C ASN A 345 -14.64 6.69 -28.39
N GLY A 346 -14.44 7.17 -27.16
CA GLY A 346 -13.22 6.93 -26.40
C GLY A 346 -13.00 5.45 -26.09
N LEU A 347 -14.06 4.68 -25.82
CA LEU A 347 -13.93 3.25 -25.51
C LEU A 347 -13.37 2.44 -26.69
N GLN A 348 -13.89 2.68 -27.89
CA GLN A 348 -13.43 1.99 -29.10
C GLN A 348 -11.98 2.35 -29.42
N LEU A 349 -11.59 3.61 -29.26
CA LEU A 349 -10.21 4.04 -29.51
C LEU A 349 -9.23 3.48 -28.48
N LEU A 350 -9.61 3.51 -27.20
CA LEU A 350 -8.83 2.93 -26.12
C LEU A 350 -8.69 1.40 -26.28
N TYR A 351 -9.75 0.73 -26.74
CA TYR A 351 -9.71 -0.70 -27.07
C TYR A 351 -8.79 -0.98 -28.27
N ARG A 352 -8.81 -0.17 -29.33
CA ARG A 352 -7.87 -0.29 -30.45
C ARG A 352 -6.42 -0.12 -29.99
N PHE A 353 -6.15 0.75 -29.01
CA PHE A 353 -4.82 0.81 -28.41
C PHE A 353 -4.49 -0.51 -27.72
N CYS A 354 -5.40 -1.06 -26.91
CA CYS A 354 -5.21 -2.34 -26.23
C CYS A 354 -4.82 -3.47 -27.20
N THR A 355 -5.48 -3.56 -28.36
CA THR A 355 -5.19 -4.59 -29.38
C THR A 355 -3.87 -4.33 -30.13
N ASN A 356 -3.51 -3.07 -30.37
CA ASN A 356 -2.30 -2.69 -31.10
C ASN A 356 -1.09 -2.37 -30.21
N CYS A 357 -1.20 -2.57 -28.89
CA CYS A 357 -0.19 -2.16 -27.92
C CYS A 357 1.09 -3.01 -28.03
N PRO A 358 2.28 -2.43 -28.28
CA PRO A 358 3.53 -3.18 -28.32
C PRO A 358 3.77 -4.00 -27.05
N GLU A 359 4.41 -5.16 -27.19
CA GLU A 359 4.77 -6.04 -26.07
C GLU A 359 5.95 -5.51 -25.21
N ASP A 360 6.46 -4.31 -25.48
CA ASP A 360 7.57 -3.73 -24.73
C ASP A 360 7.14 -3.32 -23.29
N LYS A 361 8.05 -3.51 -22.33
CA LYS A 361 7.80 -3.27 -20.89
C LYS A 361 7.34 -1.85 -20.60
N SER A 362 7.83 -0.89 -21.38
CA SER A 362 7.50 0.52 -21.22
C SER A 362 6.02 0.83 -21.45
N TYR A 363 5.28 -0.06 -22.12
CA TYR A 363 3.84 0.10 -22.40
C TYR A 363 2.92 -0.57 -21.38
N ASP A 364 3.43 -1.41 -20.47
CA ASP A 364 2.58 -2.14 -19.50
C ASP A 364 1.77 -1.20 -18.61
N CYS A 365 2.41 -0.14 -18.12
CA CYS A 365 1.73 0.87 -17.31
C CYS A 365 0.67 1.65 -18.10
N LEU A 366 0.87 1.83 -19.41
CA LEU A 366 -0.11 2.47 -20.28
C LEU A 366 -1.30 1.55 -20.50
N LEU A 367 -1.05 0.27 -20.82
CA LEU A 367 -2.09 -0.74 -21.02
C LEU A 367 -2.95 -0.90 -19.76
N SER A 368 -2.32 -1.10 -18.59
CA SER A 368 -3.03 -1.23 -17.31
C SER A 368 -3.95 -0.03 -17.03
N ARG A 369 -3.46 1.19 -17.29
CA ARG A 369 -4.25 2.41 -17.10
C ARG A 369 -5.42 2.50 -18.08
N ILE A 370 -5.22 2.11 -19.33
CA ILE A 370 -6.28 2.10 -20.35
C ILE A 370 -7.39 1.13 -19.96
N CYS A 371 -7.03 -0.10 -19.58
CA CYS A 371 -8.01 -1.08 -19.12
C CYS A 371 -8.78 -0.56 -17.89
N GLY A 372 -8.10 0.13 -16.97
CA GLY A 372 -8.74 0.82 -15.85
C GLY A 372 -9.75 1.90 -16.28
N ILE A 373 -9.40 2.75 -17.25
CA ILE A 373 -10.28 3.79 -17.80
C ILE A 373 -11.50 3.16 -18.49
N ILE A 374 -11.29 2.13 -19.32
CA ILE A 374 -12.37 1.41 -20.00
C ILE A 374 -13.32 0.83 -18.95
N ASN A 375 -12.81 0.07 -17.97
CA ASN A 375 -13.62 -0.54 -16.91
C ASN A 375 -14.40 0.50 -16.08
N GLN A 376 -13.82 1.68 -15.82
CA GLN A 376 -14.54 2.77 -15.15
C GLN A 376 -15.67 3.35 -16.01
N CYS A 377 -15.53 3.36 -17.33
CA CYS A 377 -16.50 3.97 -18.25
C CYS A 377 -17.61 3.01 -18.71
N LEU A 378 -17.38 1.70 -18.63
CA LEU A 378 -18.39 0.67 -18.84
C LEU A 378 -19.57 0.85 -17.86
N GLU A 379 -20.69 0.23 -18.19
CA GLU A 379 -21.82 0.17 -17.27
C GLU A 379 -21.41 -0.63 -16.03
N LYS A 380 -21.79 -0.09 -14.87
CA LYS A 380 -21.44 -0.67 -13.58
C LYS A 380 -22.26 -1.94 -13.42
N LYS A 381 -21.58 -3.09 -13.28
CA LYS A 381 -22.21 -4.38 -13.02
C LYS A 381 -22.22 -4.66 -11.53
N GLU A 382 -23.35 -5.09 -11.02
CA GLU A 382 -23.44 -5.69 -9.70
C GLU A 382 -23.00 -7.15 -9.76
N LEU A 383 -22.57 -7.71 -8.64
CA LEU A 383 -22.32 -9.14 -8.56
C LEU A 383 -23.65 -9.90 -8.73
N PRO A 384 -23.67 -11.06 -9.40
CA PRO A 384 -24.88 -11.89 -9.55
C PRO A 384 -25.24 -12.66 -8.25
N VAL A 385 -25.10 -11.99 -7.12
CA VAL A 385 -25.48 -12.45 -5.77
C VAL A 385 -25.96 -11.24 -4.95
N PRO A 386 -26.87 -11.42 -3.98
CA PRO A 386 -27.19 -10.38 -3.01
C PRO A 386 -25.94 -9.85 -2.30
N GLU A 387 -25.92 -8.56 -1.95
CA GLU A 387 -24.77 -7.92 -1.28
C GLU A 387 -24.41 -8.60 0.04
N MET A 388 -25.41 -8.94 0.84
CA MET A 388 -25.20 -9.60 2.12
C MET A 388 -25.03 -11.11 1.95
N SER A 389 -24.21 -11.69 2.83
CA SER A 389 -24.11 -13.14 3.00
C SER A 389 -25.49 -13.75 3.31
N PRO A 390 -25.78 -14.98 2.82
CA PRO A 390 -26.94 -15.74 3.27
C PRO A 390 -26.85 -16.12 4.76
N ALA A 391 -25.64 -16.13 5.32
CA ALA A 391 -25.41 -16.36 6.74
C ALA A 391 -25.52 -15.03 7.53
N ARG A 392 -26.25 -15.04 8.65
CA ARG A 392 -26.43 -13.88 9.54
C ARG A 392 -26.51 -14.29 11.00
N PHE A 393 -25.83 -13.55 11.87
CA PHE A 393 -26.02 -13.62 13.32
C PHE A 393 -26.93 -12.51 13.80
N ALA A 394 -27.84 -12.83 14.73
CA ALA A 394 -28.46 -11.82 15.57
C ALA A 394 -27.45 -11.39 16.64
N LEU A 395 -26.89 -10.19 16.50
CA LEU A 395 -25.97 -9.65 17.51
C LEU A 395 -26.78 -9.13 18.71
N PRO A 396 -26.37 -9.42 19.96
CA PRO A 396 -26.98 -8.82 21.15
C PRO A 396 -26.88 -7.29 21.09
N GLU A 397 -27.91 -6.57 21.55
CA GLU A 397 -27.83 -5.11 21.72
C GLU A 397 -26.71 -4.78 22.73
N VAL A 398 -25.71 -4.04 22.29
CA VAL A 398 -24.55 -3.71 23.11
C VAL A 398 -24.97 -2.68 24.16
N ASN A 399 -25.18 -3.10 25.41
CA ASN A 399 -25.09 -2.20 26.56
C ASN A 399 -23.65 -1.72 26.65
N THR A 400 -23.36 -0.55 26.10
CA THR A 400 -22.04 0.09 26.16
C THR A 400 -21.60 0.25 27.61
N ARG A 401 -20.73 -0.64 28.11
CA ARG A 401 -19.90 -0.33 29.28
C ARG A 401 -18.95 0.77 28.84
N ALA A 402 -18.96 1.90 29.56
CA ALA A 402 -18.28 3.16 29.22
C ALA A 402 -16.73 3.10 29.07
N ASN A 403 -16.10 1.92 29.14
CA ASN A 403 -14.65 1.75 29.13
C ASN A 403 -14.10 0.98 27.90
N SER A 404 -14.93 0.63 26.92
CA SER A 404 -14.40 0.13 25.63
C SER A 404 -13.99 1.31 24.76
N ILE A 405 -12.72 1.73 24.88
CA ILE A 405 -12.05 2.52 23.84
C ILE A 405 -12.25 1.76 22.52
N GLU A 406 -12.89 2.40 21.54
CA GLU A 406 -13.01 1.90 20.18
C GLU A 406 -11.64 1.39 19.71
N SER A 407 -11.52 0.08 19.54
CA SER A 407 -10.32 -0.51 18.97
C SER A 407 -10.25 -0.05 17.52
N GLY A 408 -9.44 0.99 17.26
CA GLY A 408 -9.22 1.60 15.95
C GLY A 408 -8.47 0.69 14.96
N SER A 409 -8.64 -0.63 15.03
CA SER A 409 -8.02 -1.59 14.12
C SER A 409 -8.60 -1.53 12.69
N ASP A 410 -9.74 -0.86 12.50
CA ASP A 410 -10.40 -0.78 11.19
C ASP A 410 -9.81 0.30 10.25
N LEU A 411 -8.89 1.16 10.72
CA LEU A 411 -8.33 2.23 9.89
C LEU A 411 -6.90 2.00 9.37
N ASP A 412 -6.12 1.05 9.89
CA ASP A 412 -4.73 0.84 9.43
C ASP A 412 -4.25 -0.63 9.48
N SER A 413 -4.94 -1.55 8.79
CA SER A 413 -4.32 -2.82 8.40
C SER A 413 -3.35 -2.62 7.21
N GLN A 414 -2.35 -1.76 7.40
CA GLN A 414 -1.11 -1.84 6.64
C GLN A 414 -0.38 -3.10 7.12
N PRO A 415 -0.18 -4.12 6.28
CA PRO A 415 0.59 -5.27 6.68
C PRO A 415 2.03 -4.81 6.95
N ASN A 416 2.57 -5.22 8.10
CA ASN A 416 4.02 -5.31 8.34
C ASN A 416 4.64 -6.20 7.25
N SER A 417 4.86 -5.62 6.09
CA SER A 417 5.65 -6.17 4.99
C SER A 417 7.01 -5.52 5.10
N VAL A 418 8.04 -6.33 5.31
CA VAL A 418 9.44 -5.97 5.07
C VAL A 418 9.58 -5.62 3.58
N ALA A 419 9.27 -4.38 3.22
CA ALA A 419 9.42 -3.85 1.87
C ALA A 419 9.56 -2.32 1.90
N SER A 420 10.50 -1.82 2.70
CA SER A 420 11.03 -0.48 2.48
C SER A 420 12.13 -0.53 1.41
N LEU A 421 12.08 0.46 0.50
CA LEU A 421 12.97 0.72 -0.64
C LEU A 421 12.61 0.10 -2.01
N GLY A 422 11.51 0.59 -2.60
CA GLY A 422 11.24 0.43 -4.04
C GLY A 422 10.21 1.44 -4.54
N ARG A 423 10.68 2.57 -5.07
CA ARG A 423 9.91 3.75 -5.53
C ARG A 423 8.63 3.46 -6.35
N VAL A 424 7.57 4.20 -5.98
CA VAL A 424 6.56 4.89 -6.82
C VAL A 424 5.88 4.03 -7.87
N TYR A 425 4.70 3.48 -7.58
CA TYR A 425 3.54 3.44 -8.49
C TYR A 425 2.24 3.13 -7.72
N SER A 426 1.18 3.87 -8.09
CA SER A 426 -0.27 3.57 -8.00
C SER A 426 -1.16 3.97 -6.80
N ASP A 427 -0.75 4.89 -5.92
CA ASP A 427 -1.65 5.38 -4.86
C ASP A 427 -2.18 6.80 -5.13
N LEU A 428 -3.14 6.93 -6.04
CA LEU A 428 -4.12 8.03 -6.09
C LEU A 428 -5.32 7.57 -6.94
N ASP A 429 -6.21 6.74 -6.39
CA ASP A 429 -7.53 6.51 -7.04
C ASP A 429 -8.59 6.00 -6.06
N SER A 430 -8.98 6.84 -5.10
CA SER A 430 -10.28 6.70 -4.46
C SER A 430 -10.87 8.06 -4.09
N GLY A 431 -11.83 8.50 -4.88
CA GLY A 431 -12.70 9.61 -4.52
C GLY A 431 -14.12 9.26 -4.96
N ASP A 432 -14.98 8.97 -3.99
CA ASP A 432 -16.39 9.36 -3.97
C ASP A 432 -16.89 9.13 -2.54
N ASP A 433 -17.02 10.23 -1.79
CA ASP A 433 -17.92 10.34 -0.64
C ASP A 433 -19.17 11.09 -1.11
N ASP A 434 -20.33 10.63 -0.67
CA ASP A 434 -21.57 11.41 -0.59
C ASP A 434 -21.64 12.07 0.79
N ASP A 435 -22.30 13.23 0.80
CA ASP A 435 -22.42 14.16 1.93
C ASP A 435 -22.91 13.50 3.24
N SER A 436 -22.10 13.58 4.30
CA SER A 436 -22.62 13.72 5.66
C SER A 436 -21.69 14.58 6.52
N HIS A 437 -22.31 15.53 7.20
CA HIS A 437 -21.66 16.48 8.09
C HIS A 437 -20.94 15.76 9.24
N ASN A 438 -19.65 16.02 9.43
CA ASN A 438 -19.15 16.42 10.74
C ASN A 438 -17.77 17.08 10.67
N SER A 439 -17.71 18.24 11.30
CA SER A 439 -16.52 19.07 11.48
C SER A 439 -15.48 18.38 12.36
N ARG A 440 -14.21 18.48 11.99
CA ARG A 440 -13.16 19.06 12.86
C ARG A 440 -11.84 19.21 12.09
N ARG A 441 -11.31 20.44 12.15
CA ARG A 441 -9.97 20.81 11.71
C ARG A 441 -8.94 20.21 12.67
N ALA A 442 -7.81 19.75 12.15
CA ALA A 442 -6.52 19.91 12.83
C ALA A 442 -5.39 19.90 11.79
N SER A 443 -4.64 20.97 11.78
CA SER A 443 -3.30 21.11 11.21
C SER A 443 -2.32 20.23 11.98
N ASP A 444 -1.45 19.49 11.31
CA ASP A 444 -0.04 19.91 11.18
C ASP A 444 0.82 18.91 10.43
N LYS A 445 1.81 19.48 9.73
CA LYS A 445 2.96 18.81 9.14
C LYS A 445 4.00 18.61 10.24
N ASN A 446 4.63 17.45 10.29
CA ASN A 446 6.09 17.28 10.28
C ASN A 446 6.46 15.80 10.21
N LEU A 447 7.50 15.50 9.45
CA LEU A 447 8.02 14.16 9.19
C LEU A 447 9.47 14.07 9.66
N TYR A 448 9.79 12.92 10.26
CA TYR A 448 11.10 12.30 10.56
C TYR A 448 11.85 12.70 11.83
N THR A 449 11.99 11.72 12.74
CA THR A 449 13.26 11.18 13.23
C THR A 449 13.12 9.67 13.47
N SER A 450 14.21 8.93 13.30
CA SER A 450 14.26 7.49 13.52
C SER A 450 14.43 7.23 15.02
N ASP A 451 13.42 6.64 15.66
CA ASP A 451 13.53 6.25 17.06
C ASP A 451 13.48 4.72 17.13
N GLU A 452 14.52 4.14 17.71
CA GLU A 452 14.49 2.80 18.29
C GLU A 452 13.22 2.70 19.14
N ILE A 453 12.40 1.68 18.88
CA ILE A 453 11.15 1.49 19.59
C ILE A 453 11.51 1.11 21.02
N ASP A 454 11.47 2.10 21.91
CA ASP A 454 11.49 1.92 23.35
C ASP A 454 10.28 1.03 23.73
N GLU A 455 10.55 -0.24 24.08
CA GLU A 455 9.53 -1.22 24.46
C GLU A 455 8.64 -0.70 25.60
N ASN A 456 9.15 0.20 26.44
CA ASN A 456 8.36 0.83 27.51
C ASN A 456 7.30 1.80 26.97
N LYS A 457 7.52 2.45 25.82
CA LYS A 457 6.53 3.33 25.18
C LYS A 457 5.40 2.58 24.49
N PHE A 458 5.63 1.35 24.01
CA PHE A 458 4.58 0.54 23.39
C PHE A 458 3.49 0.13 24.41
N PHE A 459 3.89 -0.10 25.66
CA PHE A 459 2.96 -0.40 26.76
C PHE A 459 2.50 0.82 27.55
N ALA A 460 3.21 1.96 27.50
CA ALA A 460 2.83 3.19 28.21
C ALA A 460 1.48 3.80 27.76
N GLY A 461 0.99 3.48 26.55
CA GLY A 461 -0.35 3.86 26.10
C GLY A 461 -1.46 2.90 26.57
N VAL A 462 -1.10 1.73 27.07
CA VAL A 462 -2.01 0.72 27.64
C VAL A 462 -1.93 0.83 29.17
N PHE A 463 -2.15 2.03 29.71
CA PHE A 463 -2.65 2.10 31.08
C PHE A 463 -4.07 1.54 31.04
N THR A 464 -4.18 0.24 31.32
CA THR A 464 -5.44 -0.37 31.69
C THR A 464 -6.04 0.51 32.78
N SER A 465 -7.24 1.05 32.58
CA SER A 465 -8.12 1.29 33.72
C SER A 465 -8.03 0.01 34.55
N GLN A 466 -7.40 0.07 35.73
CA GLN A 466 -7.24 -1.13 36.55
C GLN A 466 -8.66 -1.67 36.73
N ARG A 467 -8.92 -2.84 36.12
CA ARG A 467 -10.20 -3.53 36.31
C ARG A 467 -10.36 -3.71 37.82
N THR A 468 -11.53 -3.42 38.35
CA THR A 468 -11.75 -3.52 39.80
C THR A 468 -11.48 -4.95 40.26
N ASP A 469 -11.16 -5.14 41.55
CA ASP A 469 -11.04 -6.47 42.13
C ASP A 469 -12.29 -7.32 41.80
N GLU A 470 -13.47 -6.69 41.78
CA GLU A 470 -14.77 -7.27 41.39
C GLU A 470 -14.83 -7.71 39.92
N ASP A 471 -14.30 -6.92 38.98
CA ASP A 471 -14.18 -7.30 37.57
C ASP A 471 -13.20 -8.48 37.38
N LEU A 472 -12.18 -8.59 38.22
CA LEU A 472 -11.19 -9.68 38.20
C LEU A 472 -11.72 -10.97 38.85
N MET A 473 -12.66 -10.89 39.79
CA MET A 473 -13.30 -12.06 40.43
C MET A 473 -13.88 -13.04 39.41
N GLY A 474 -14.45 -12.53 38.32
CA GLY A 474 -15.04 -13.37 37.26
C GLY A 474 -14.03 -14.23 36.52
N TYR A 475 -12.75 -13.84 36.49
CA TYR A 475 -11.69 -14.55 35.76
C TYR A 475 -10.95 -15.60 36.62
N ASN A 476 -11.10 -15.55 37.94
CA ASN A 476 -10.44 -16.48 38.88
C ASN A 476 -10.70 -17.96 38.55
N VAL A 477 -11.87 -18.28 37.97
CA VAL A 477 -12.20 -19.65 37.55
C VAL A 477 -11.20 -20.23 36.54
N PHE A 478 -10.49 -19.39 35.79
CA PHE A 478 -9.52 -19.79 34.78
C PHE A 478 -8.09 -19.93 35.31
N PHE A 479 -7.81 -19.60 36.57
CA PHE A 479 -6.46 -19.60 37.16
C PHE A 479 -6.36 -20.48 38.41
N LYS A 480 -7.14 -21.58 38.46
CA LYS A 480 -7.23 -22.47 39.63
C LYS A 480 -5.88 -23.03 40.08
N GLU A 481 -4.92 -23.17 39.17
CA GLU A 481 -3.56 -23.62 39.46
C GLU A 481 -2.77 -22.64 40.35
N LEU A 482 -3.17 -21.35 40.41
CA LEU A 482 -2.56 -20.33 41.25
C LEU A 482 -3.16 -20.28 42.66
N GLY A 483 -4.07 -21.20 43.00
CA GLY A 483 -4.75 -21.24 44.30
C GLY A 483 -6.05 -20.44 44.31
N ASN A 484 -6.55 -20.13 45.51
CA ASN A 484 -7.81 -19.39 45.67
C ASN A 484 -7.66 -17.90 45.32
N LEU A 485 -8.79 -17.21 45.13
CA LEU A 485 -8.85 -15.79 44.76
C LEU A 485 -8.00 -14.91 45.70
N GLN A 486 -8.00 -15.18 46.99
CA GLN A 486 -7.26 -14.40 47.97
C GLN A 486 -5.75 -14.51 47.76
N VAL A 487 -5.25 -15.71 47.45
CA VAL A 487 -3.84 -15.94 47.09
C VAL A 487 -3.50 -15.20 45.79
N GLN A 488 -4.37 -15.27 44.79
CA GLN A 488 -4.18 -14.59 43.50
C GLN A 488 -4.13 -13.06 43.64
N LEU A 489 -5.04 -12.46 44.42
CA LEU A 489 -5.06 -11.01 44.67
C LEU A 489 -3.82 -10.55 45.46
N ASN A 490 -3.32 -11.38 46.38
CA ASN A 490 -2.09 -11.08 47.11
C ASN A 490 -0.85 -11.14 46.20
N LEU A 491 -0.79 -12.11 45.27
CA LEU A 491 0.26 -12.20 44.25
C LEU A 491 0.25 -11.00 43.30
N ALA A 492 -0.94 -10.54 42.90
CA ALA A 492 -1.09 -9.36 42.06
C ALA A 492 -0.57 -8.09 42.77
N LYS A 493 -0.97 -7.87 44.03
CA LYS A 493 -0.52 -6.72 44.85
C LYS A 493 1.00 -6.71 45.04
N ALA A 494 1.59 -7.86 45.36
CA ALA A 494 3.05 -8.01 45.51
C ALA A 494 3.84 -7.79 44.20
N SER A 495 3.21 -7.99 43.04
CA SER A 495 3.82 -7.74 41.72
C SER A 495 3.75 -6.27 41.33
N THR A 496 2.65 -5.59 41.66
CA THR A 496 2.49 -4.14 41.43
C THR A 496 3.46 -3.32 42.28
N ASP A 497 3.66 -3.71 43.55
CA ASP A 497 4.60 -3.03 44.47
C ASP A 497 6.06 -3.13 43.97
N LYS A 498 6.46 -4.26 43.36
CA LYS A 498 7.81 -4.43 42.76
C LYS A 498 8.04 -3.60 41.51
N ILE A 499 7.00 -3.35 40.72
CA ILE A 499 7.07 -2.50 39.52
C ILE A 499 7.23 -1.03 39.96
N VAL A 500 6.49 -0.60 40.98
CA VAL A 500 6.59 0.76 41.53
C VAL A 500 7.98 0.99 42.14
N ASP A 501 8.53 0.05 42.91
CA ASP A 501 9.89 0.15 43.51
C ASP A 501 11.03 0.21 42.46
N SER A 502 10.84 -0.40 41.29
CA SER A 502 11.81 -0.29 40.19
C SER A 502 11.77 1.08 39.48
N THR A 503 10.68 1.82 39.63
CA THR A 503 10.47 3.13 38.99
C THR A 503 10.81 4.29 39.92
N THR A 504 10.66 4.11 41.24
CA THR A 504 10.97 5.13 42.26
C THR A 504 12.45 5.25 42.61
N ASN A 505 13.30 4.26 42.28
CA ASN A 505 14.75 4.38 42.50
C ASN A 505 15.49 5.26 41.45
N ALA A 506 14.79 5.78 40.44
CA ALA A 506 15.39 6.63 39.40
C ALA A 506 15.08 8.12 39.55
N MET A 507 14.25 8.54 40.51
CA MET A 507 13.88 9.95 40.65
C MET A 507 13.71 10.39 42.11
N ILE A 508 14.47 11.44 42.45
CA ILE A 508 14.28 12.43 43.52
C ILE A 508 15.16 12.22 44.77
N ASN A 509 16.38 12.76 44.64
CA ASN A 509 16.88 13.76 45.60
C ASN A 509 15.97 15.00 45.55
N GLU A 510 15.81 15.65 46.70
CA GLU A 510 15.19 16.95 46.99
C GLU A 510 13.78 16.97 47.61
N GLU A 511 13.86 17.31 48.90
CA GLU A 511 13.05 18.24 49.69
C GLU A 511 11.60 17.93 50.10
N ARG A 512 11.52 17.74 51.43
CA ARG A 512 10.36 17.90 52.31
C ARG A 512 9.64 19.23 52.09
N THR A 513 8.31 19.22 52.06
CA THR A 513 7.45 19.79 53.14
C THR A 513 5.95 19.56 52.87
N THR A 514 5.25 19.08 53.91
CA THR A 514 3.82 19.29 54.30
C THR A 514 2.73 19.28 53.20
N THR A 515 1.63 18.53 53.30
CA THR A 515 0.64 18.55 54.39
C THR A 515 -0.38 17.41 54.21
N ARG A 516 -0.81 16.79 55.31
CA ARG A 516 -1.86 15.75 55.40
C ARG A 516 -3.24 16.30 55.04
N TYR A 517 -4.08 15.51 54.35
CA TYR A 517 -5.51 15.43 54.64
C TYR A 517 -6.05 14.02 54.40
N SER A 518 -6.41 13.36 55.50
CA SER A 518 -7.18 12.12 55.57
C SER A 518 -8.66 12.39 55.35
N LYS A 519 -9.32 11.58 54.51
CA LYS A 519 -10.76 11.32 54.64
C LYS A 519 -11.06 9.84 54.41
N THR A 520 -11.27 9.16 55.52
CA THR A 520 -11.90 7.85 55.68
C THR A 520 -13.40 8.00 55.48
N THR A 521 -13.99 7.24 54.56
CA THR A 521 -15.43 6.94 54.60
C THR A 521 -15.64 5.46 54.31
N LYS A 522 -16.07 4.74 55.35
CA LYS A 522 -16.44 3.31 55.35
C LYS A 522 -17.63 3.06 54.42
N LEU A 523 -17.57 1.99 53.61
CA LEU A 523 -18.76 1.37 53.03
C LEU A 523 -18.89 -0.07 53.55
N LYS A 524 -20.09 -0.38 54.05
CA LYS A 524 -20.48 -1.60 54.78
C LYS A 524 -20.57 -2.80 53.83
N ILE A 525 -19.83 -3.86 54.13
CA ILE A 525 -20.05 -5.21 53.56
C ILE A 525 -21.13 -5.90 54.40
N LEU A 526 -22.19 -6.34 53.75
CA LEU A 526 -23.24 -7.17 54.33
C LEU A 526 -22.79 -8.64 54.28
N THR A 527 -22.15 -9.10 55.35
CA THR A 527 -21.85 -10.51 55.58
C THR A 527 -23.17 -11.24 55.89
N LYS A 528 -23.61 -12.12 54.99
CA LYS A 528 -24.60 -13.13 55.32
C LYS A 528 -23.84 -14.36 55.81
N GLU A 529 -24.01 -14.64 57.09
CA GLU A 529 -23.39 -15.74 57.83
C GLU A 529 -23.69 -17.10 57.19
N ILE A 530 -22.64 -17.87 56.93
CA ILE A 530 -22.71 -19.33 56.84
C ILE A 530 -21.81 -19.84 57.95
N HIS A 531 -22.39 -20.58 58.89
CA HIS A 531 -21.73 -21.15 60.07
C HIS A 531 -20.58 -22.10 59.70
N PRO A 532 -19.55 -22.21 60.57
CA PRO A 532 -18.40 -23.07 60.36
C PRO A 532 -18.75 -24.51 60.75
N ALA A 533 -18.86 -25.40 59.77
CA ALA A 533 -18.89 -26.83 59.99
C ALA A 533 -17.59 -27.46 59.46
N GLU A 534 -16.79 -27.90 60.42
CA GLU A 534 -15.79 -28.97 60.36
C GLU A 534 -14.71 -28.92 59.27
N ALA A 535 -13.48 -28.73 59.75
CA ALA A 535 -12.23 -29.00 59.07
C ALA A 535 -12.11 -30.49 58.68
N GLY A 536 -12.76 -30.87 57.58
CA GLY A 536 -12.46 -32.08 56.83
C GLY A 536 -11.28 -31.82 55.90
N LYS A 537 -10.14 -32.45 56.15
CA LYS A 537 -9.03 -32.56 55.19
C LYS A 537 -9.54 -33.22 53.91
N SER A 538 -9.92 -32.41 52.94
CA SER A 538 -10.11 -32.82 51.55
C SER A 538 -9.40 -31.80 50.68
N GLN A 539 -8.06 -31.86 50.68
CA GLN A 539 -7.31 -31.44 49.50
C GLN A 539 -7.75 -32.38 48.38
N THR A 540 -8.78 -31.99 47.62
CA THR A 540 -9.09 -32.60 46.35
C THR A 540 -7.83 -32.49 45.51
N LYS A 541 -7.12 -33.62 45.34
CA LYS A 541 -5.93 -33.72 44.53
C LYS A 541 -6.32 -33.25 43.12
N LEU A 542 -5.87 -32.07 42.73
CA LEU A 542 -6.20 -31.51 41.42
C LEU A 542 -5.62 -32.47 40.37
N GLU A 543 -6.46 -33.01 39.49
CA GLU A 543 -5.97 -33.88 38.42
C GLU A 543 -5.06 -33.07 37.49
N ASN A 544 -3.82 -33.54 37.31
CA ASN A 544 -2.82 -32.83 36.50
C ASN A 544 -3.19 -32.82 35.01
N ILE A 545 -4.08 -33.70 34.55
CA ILE A 545 -4.61 -33.70 33.19
C ILE A 545 -6.12 -33.67 33.27
N LYS A 546 -6.74 -32.63 32.72
CA LYS A 546 -8.20 -32.48 32.74
C LYS A 546 -8.72 -31.79 31.50
N THR A 547 -9.86 -32.24 30.98
CA THR A 547 -10.58 -31.61 29.87
C THR A 547 -12.04 -31.44 30.24
N ASP A 548 -12.50 -30.19 30.31
CA ASP A 548 -13.87 -29.81 30.71
C ASP A 548 -14.72 -29.37 29.49
N LEU A 549 -14.31 -29.73 28.27
CA LEU A 549 -14.97 -29.33 27.01
C LEU A 549 -16.10 -30.30 26.63
N ARG A 550 -17.34 -29.82 26.52
CA ARG A 550 -18.53 -30.64 26.22
C ARG A 550 -18.46 -31.29 24.85
N THR A 551 -17.87 -30.61 23.87
CA THR A 551 -17.65 -31.11 22.51
C THR A 551 -16.84 -32.40 22.49
N LEU A 552 -15.99 -32.63 23.50
CA LEU A 552 -15.14 -33.81 23.62
C LEU A 552 -15.70 -34.86 24.57
N LYS A 553 -16.83 -34.58 25.22
CA LYS A 553 -17.45 -35.50 26.19
C LYS A 553 -17.89 -36.79 25.50
N ASP A 554 -17.74 -37.92 26.19
CA ASP A 554 -18.15 -39.25 25.74
C ASP A 554 -17.42 -39.77 24.48
N ILE A 555 -16.36 -39.09 24.03
CA ILE A 555 -15.51 -39.58 22.94
C ILE A 555 -14.50 -40.58 23.53
N SER A 556 -14.77 -41.88 23.33
CA SER A 556 -13.96 -42.98 23.86
C SER A 556 -12.48 -42.87 23.52
N SER A 557 -11.62 -43.37 24.41
CA SER A 557 -10.18 -43.41 24.17
C SER A 557 -9.78 -44.38 23.06
N ALA A 558 -10.63 -45.37 22.75
CA ALA A 558 -10.34 -46.47 21.84
C ALA A 558 -10.70 -46.23 20.36
N ILE A 559 -11.38 -45.13 20.02
CA ILE A 559 -11.74 -44.84 18.63
C ILE A 559 -10.57 -44.22 17.85
N THR A 560 -10.60 -44.38 16.53
CA THR A 560 -9.62 -43.76 15.62
C THR A 560 -9.72 -42.23 15.60
N ASP A 561 -8.61 -41.55 15.31
CA ASP A 561 -8.55 -40.09 15.16
C ASP A 561 -9.57 -39.57 14.14
N GLN A 562 -9.77 -40.31 13.03
CA GLN A 562 -10.74 -39.99 11.99
C GLN A 562 -12.18 -40.02 12.50
N HIS A 563 -12.54 -41.05 13.27
CA HIS A 563 -13.88 -41.13 13.86
C HIS A 563 -14.09 -40.04 14.91
N ALA A 564 -13.08 -39.74 15.72
CA ALA A 564 -13.14 -38.63 16.68
C ALA A 564 -13.34 -37.29 15.97
N TYR A 565 -12.62 -37.04 14.87
CA TYR A 565 -12.80 -35.86 14.05
C TYR A 565 -14.24 -35.75 13.54
N CYS A 566 -14.79 -36.82 12.97
CA CYS A 566 -16.17 -36.83 12.48
C CYS A 566 -17.19 -36.57 13.60
N MET A 567 -16.99 -37.16 14.79
CA MET A 567 -17.83 -36.90 15.97
C MET A 567 -17.77 -35.43 16.39
N VAL A 568 -16.57 -34.84 16.42
CA VAL A 568 -16.38 -33.42 16.74
C VAL A 568 -17.03 -32.54 15.68
N ALA A 569 -16.74 -32.76 14.40
CA ALA A 569 -17.30 -31.99 13.29
C ALA A 569 -18.83 -32.03 13.26
N SER A 570 -19.43 -33.17 13.63
CA SER A 570 -20.89 -33.33 13.75
C SER A 570 -21.50 -32.52 14.91
N ARG A 571 -20.69 -32.14 15.90
CA ARG A 571 -21.10 -31.33 17.06
C ARG A 571 -20.83 -29.84 16.86
N VAL A 572 -19.99 -29.46 15.90
CA VAL A 572 -19.72 -28.06 15.55
C VAL A 572 -20.97 -27.42 14.96
N LYS A 573 -21.30 -26.24 15.46
CA LYS A 573 -22.44 -25.45 15.00
C LYS A 573 -21.97 -24.43 13.96
N SER A 574 -22.73 -24.29 12.89
CA SER A 574 -22.46 -23.35 11.81
C SER A 574 -23.75 -22.73 11.30
N VAL A 575 -23.65 -21.54 10.71
CA VAL A 575 -24.81 -20.83 10.15
C VAL A 575 -25.30 -21.52 8.88
N ILE A 576 -24.37 -22.06 8.09
CA ILE A 576 -24.66 -22.86 6.90
C ILE A 576 -24.38 -24.32 7.24
N ASN A 577 -25.44 -25.15 7.18
CA ASN A 577 -25.33 -26.57 7.49
C ASN A 577 -24.29 -27.26 6.60
N PHE A 578 -23.39 -28.01 7.24
CA PHE A 578 -22.43 -28.84 6.53
C PHE A 578 -23.12 -30.10 6.01
N VAL A 579 -22.73 -30.53 4.81
CA VAL A 579 -23.23 -31.76 4.18
C VAL A 579 -22.23 -32.91 4.28
N LYS A 580 -20.98 -32.60 4.66
CA LYS A 580 -19.87 -33.56 4.75
C LYS A 580 -18.70 -32.98 5.54
N VAL A 581 -17.75 -33.85 5.91
CA VAL A 581 -16.36 -33.46 6.23
C VAL A 581 -15.57 -33.38 4.93
N ALA A 582 -14.68 -32.39 4.77
CA ALA A 582 -13.79 -32.36 3.60
C ALA A 582 -12.73 -33.47 3.70
N TYR A 583 -12.46 -34.15 2.58
CA TYR A 583 -11.54 -35.29 2.56
C TYR A 583 -10.14 -34.97 3.14
N PRO A 584 -9.51 -33.83 2.81
CA PRO A 584 -8.19 -33.47 3.32
C PRO A 584 -8.16 -33.29 4.84
N ASP A 585 -9.27 -32.84 5.44
CA ASP A 585 -9.34 -32.59 6.88
C ASP A 585 -9.51 -33.90 7.67
N LEU A 586 -10.06 -34.96 7.04
CA LEU A 586 -10.20 -36.29 7.63
C LEU A 586 -8.91 -37.10 7.53
N ILE A 587 -8.28 -37.12 6.36
CA ILE A 587 -7.07 -37.91 6.11
C ILE A 587 -5.81 -37.18 6.60
N GLY A 588 -5.84 -35.85 6.65
CA GLY A 588 -4.66 -35.03 6.77
C GLY A 588 -3.84 -35.01 5.49
N GLY A 589 -2.64 -34.44 5.57
CA GLY A 589 -1.70 -34.39 4.45
C GLY A 589 -0.83 -33.16 4.55
N ASP A 590 0.44 -33.36 4.91
CA ASP A 590 1.41 -32.27 4.94
C ASP A 590 1.80 -31.85 3.52
N ALA A 591 2.48 -30.71 3.43
CA ALA A 591 3.26 -30.41 2.24
C ALA A 591 4.37 -31.47 2.06
N SER A 592 4.95 -31.56 0.87
CA SER A 592 6.07 -32.47 0.58
C SER A 592 7.36 -32.24 1.41
N GLY A 593 7.36 -31.27 2.34
CA GLY A 593 8.50 -30.89 3.18
C GLY A 593 9.64 -30.20 2.44
N ARG A 594 9.50 -29.99 1.12
CA ARG A 594 10.51 -29.37 0.26
C ARG A 594 10.16 -27.91 0.01
N ALA A 595 11.18 -27.07 -0.15
CA ALA A 595 10.98 -25.71 -0.60
C ALA A 595 10.38 -25.70 -2.02
N GLU A 596 9.20 -25.12 -2.17
CA GLU A 596 8.54 -24.96 -3.46
C GLU A 596 8.87 -23.58 -4.06
N PRO A 597 9.12 -23.47 -5.38
CA PRO A 597 9.42 -22.20 -6.01
C PRO A 597 8.21 -21.27 -6.01
N LEU A 598 8.46 -19.98 -5.78
CA LEU A 598 7.47 -18.93 -5.97
C LEU A 598 7.04 -18.84 -7.44
N ASN A 599 5.77 -18.48 -7.65
CA ASN A 599 5.26 -18.23 -8.99
C ASN A 599 5.97 -17.03 -9.64
N ASN A 600 6.55 -17.24 -10.82
CA ASN A 600 7.08 -16.17 -11.63
C ASN A 600 5.94 -15.51 -12.41
N LYS A 601 5.66 -14.24 -12.09
CA LYS A 601 4.60 -13.48 -12.76
C LYS A 601 4.98 -13.21 -14.23
N ASP A 602 4.37 -13.94 -15.15
CA ASP A 602 4.54 -13.70 -16.58
C ASP A 602 3.76 -12.46 -17.02
N ARG A 603 4.51 -11.47 -17.52
CA ARG A 603 3.95 -10.23 -18.06
C ARG A 603 3.00 -10.49 -19.24
N LYS A 604 3.34 -11.37 -20.17
CA LYS A 604 2.54 -11.61 -21.38
C LYS A 604 1.17 -12.16 -21.01
N VAL A 605 1.15 -13.10 -20.06
CA VAL A 605 -0.08 -13.66 -19.51
C VAL A 605 -0.91 -12.60 -18.80
N CYS A 606 -0.30 -11.77 -17.95
CA CYS A 606 -1.00 -10.66 -17.29
C CYS A 606 -1.65 -9.72 -18.29
N ARG A 607 -0.95 -9.39 -19.38
CA ARG A 607 -1.48 -8.57 -20.47
C ARG A 607 -2.66 -9.26 -21.14
N ALA A 608 -2.53 -10.53 -21.52
CA ALA A 608 -3.60 -11.30 -22.16
C ALA A 608 -4.87 -11.40 -21.29
N LYS A 609 -4.73 -11.72 -19.99
CA LYS A 609 -5.88 -11.79 -19.07
C LYS A 609 -6.56 -10.44 -18.85
N LEU A 610 -5.78 -9.36 -18.80
CA LEU A 610 -6.32 -8.01 -18.68
C LEU A 610 -7.09 -7.61 -19.95
N LEU A 611 -6.57 -7.96 -21.13
CA LEU A 611 -7.25 -7.74 -22.41
C LEU A 611 -8.55 -8.53 -22.51
N ALA A 612 -8.53 -9.82 -22.16
CA ALA A 612 -9.71 -10.67 -22.13
C ALA A 612 -10.79 -10.12 -21.17
N CYS A 613 -10.38 -9.58 -20.01
CA CYS A 613 -11.30 -8.91 -19.09
C CYS A 613 -11.99 -7.69 -19.74
N VAL A 614 -11.25 -6.87 -20.48
CA VAL A 614 -11.80 -5.70 -21.19
C VAL A 614 -12.74 -6.13 -22.32
N GLU A 615 -12.34 -7.15 -23.08
CA GLU A 615 -13.13 -7.70 -24.18
C GLU A 615 -14.49 -8.22 -23.69
N ARG A 616 -14.50 -9.00 -22.60
CA ARG A 616 -15.74 -9.46 -21.94
C ARG A 616 -16.61 -8.31 -21.43
N GLY A 617 -15.98 -7.24 -20.94
CA GLY A 617 -16.68 -6.03 -20.51
C GLY A 617 -17.38 -5.30 -21.66
N LEU A 618 -16.73 -5.23 -22.82
CA LEU A 618 -17.26 -4.57 -24.03
C LEU A 618 -18.28 -5.44 -24.78
N HIS A 619 -18.13 -6.77 -24.75
CA HIS A 619 -18.94 -7.74 -25.49
C HIS A 619 -19.75 -8.67 -24.57
N ALA A 620 -20.34 -8.12 -23.51
CA ALA A 620 -21.06 -8.88 -22.48
C ALA A 620 -22.16 -9.81 -23.03
N ASN A 621 -22.81 -9.43 -24.14
CA ASN A 621 -23.93 -10.18 -24.72
C ASN A 621 -23.47 -11.40 -25.57
N ALA A 622 -22.17 -11.58 -25.81
CA ALA A 622 -21.64 -12.62 -26.68
C ALA A 622 -21.24 -13.91 -25.93
N THR A 623 -21.26 -13.91 -24.60
CA THR A 623 -20.74 -15.03 -23.78
C THR A 623 -21.89 -15.78 -23.11
N THR A 624 -22.03 -17.08 -23.37
CA THR A 624 -22.96 -17.95 -22.66
C THR A 624 -22.51 -18.09 -21.21
N GLN A 625 -23.40 -17.76 -20.26
CA GLN A 625 -23.16 -17.90 -18.83
C GLN A 625 -24.07 -18.98 -18.26
N GLU A 626 -23.48 -19.98 -17.60
CA GLU A 626 -24.22 -21.08 -16.97
C GLU A 626 -23.84 -21.15 -15.49
N VAL A 627 -24.82 -21.01 -14.59
CA VAL A 627 -24.59 -21.17 -13.14
C VAL A 627 -24.49 -22.65 -12.83
N VAL A 628 -23.33 -23.09 -12.34
CA VAL A 628 -23.05 -24.51 -12.06
C VAL A 628 -23.00 -24.83 -10.56
N TYR A 629 -22.99 -23.79 -9.72
CA TYR A 629 -23.08 -23.89 -8.26
C TYR A 629 -23.64 -22.60 -7.68
N ASP A 630 -24.61 -22.70 -6.78
CA ASP A 630 -25.27 -21.57 -6.11
C ASP A 630 -25.62 -21.94 -4.66
N LEU A 631 -24.79 -21.45 -3.72
CA LEU A 631 -24.94 -21.70 -2.29
C LEU A 631 -26.24 -21.12 -1.71
N ASP A 632 -26.68 -19.96 -2.21
CA ASP A 632 -27.87 -19.27 -1.71
C ASP A 632 -29.13 -20.10 -2.03
N THR A 633 -29.21 -20.63 -3.26
CA THR A 633 -30.30 -21.49 -3.71
C THR A 633 -30.33 -22.80 -2.93
N MET A 634 -29.17 -23.42 -2.72
CA MET A 634 -29.06 -24.66 -1.94
C MET A 634 -29.46 -24.46 -0.47
N THR A 635 -29.11 -23.32 0.12
CA THR A 635 -29.45 -23.00 1.52
C THR A 635 -30.93 -22.66 1.68
N ALA A 636 -31.54 -21.98 0.72
CA ALA A 636 -32.98 -21.69 0.72
C ALA A 636 -33.82 -22.97 0.62
N ASN A 637 -33.41 -23.93 -0.22
CA ASN A 637 -34.11 -25.21 -0.37
C ASN A 637 -33.93 -26.14 0.84
N ALA A 638 -32.85 -25.97 1.61
CA ALA A 638 -32.57 -26.78 2.80
C ALA A 638 -33.40 -26.37 4.04
N ILE A 639 -34.26 -25.35 3.95
CA ILE A 639 -35.09 -24.88 5.07
C ILE A 639 -36.11 -25.94 5.52
N ASP A 640 -36.55 -26.84 4.62
CA ASP A 640 -37.42 -27.99 4.95
C ASP A 640 -36.69 -29.13 5.69
N ASP A 641 -35.36 -29.19 5.60
CA ASP A 641 -34.54 -30.30 6.14
C ASP A 641 -34.01 -30.02 7.57
N ARG A 642 -34.40 -28.88 8.17
CA ARG A 642 -34.02 -28.47 9.54
C ARG A 642 -34.45 -29.44 10.66
N ILE A 643 -35.24 -30.45 10.30
CA ILE A 643 -35.74 -31.49 11.22
C ILE A 643 -34.65 -32.53 11.54
N CYS A 644 -33.56 -32.63 10.79
CA CYS A 644 -32.52 -33.65 11.00
C CYS A 644 -31.18 -33.08 11.49
N LYS A 645 -31.15 -32.55 12.72
CA LYS A 645 -29.92 -32.03 13.38
C LYS A 645 -28.93 -33.11 13.83
N ASP A 646 -29.29 -34.39 13.70
CA ASP A 646 -28.50 -35.54 14.18
C ASP A 646 -27.75 -36.30 13.06
N LYS A 647 -27.43 -35.65 11.94
CA LYS A 647 -26.64 -36.30 10.89
C LYS A 647 -25.16 -36.32 11.28
N PHE A 648 -24.65 -37.52 11.56
CA PHE A 648 -23.22 -37.78 11.67
C PHE A 648 -22.51 -37.42 10.36
N LEU A 649 -21.65 -36.40 10.40
CA LEU A 649 -20.86 -35.94 9.26
C LEU A 649 -19.69 -36.88 9.02
N CYS A 650 -19.49 -37.25 7.75
CA CYS A 650 -18.36 -38.05 7.29
C CYS A 650 -18.00 -37.65 5.85
N ASN A 651 -17.15 -38.43 5.19
CA ASN A 651 -16.74 -38.25 3.81
C ASN A 651 -16.81 -39.57 3.02
N TRP A 652 -17.16 -39.50 1.73
CA TRP A 652 -17.23 -40.64 0.80
C TRP A 652 -16.67 -40.32 -0.61
N ASP A 653 -15.71 -39.41 -0.73
CA ASP A 653 -15.18 -38.97 -2.03
C ASP A 653 -14.27 -39.99 -2.70
N ASP A 654 -13.62 -40.84 -1.92
CA ASP A 654 -12.91 -42.02 -2.40
C ASP A 654 -13.81 -42.93 -3.26
N LYS A 655 -15.10 -42.99 -2.94
CA LYS A 655 -16.08 -43.75 -3.74
C LYS A 655 -16.56 -43.01 -5.00
N ARG A 656 -16.23 -41.73 -5.15
CA ARG A 656 -16.62 -40.88 -6.30
C ARG A 656 -15.53 -40.80 -7.37
N ILE A 657 -14.27 -41.02 -7.02
CA ILE A 657 -13.18 -40.99 -8.01
C ILE A 657 -13.42 -41.98 -9.15
N GLY A 658 -13.04 -41.60 -10.37
CA GLY A 658 -13.21 -42.41 -11.58
C GLY A 658 -14.64 -42.48 -12.12
N LYS A 659 -15.64 -41.91 -11.42
CA LYS A 659 -17.04 -41.85 -11.87
C LYS A 659 -17.31 -40.49 -12.50
N ARG A 660 -17.56 -40.47 -13.81
CA ARG A 660 -17.99 -39.25 -14.52
C ARG A 660 -19.50 -39.08 -14.38
N SER A 661 -19.97 -37.86 -14.12
CA SER A 661 -21.39 -37.55 -14.25
C SER A 661 -21.80 -37.69 -15.72
N LEU A 662 -22.76 -38.56 -16.00
CA LEU A 662 -23.31 -38.73 -17.36
C LEU A 662 -24.23 -37.56 -17.74
N GLU A 663 -24.75 -36.85 -16.75
CA GLU A 663 -25.72 -35.76 -16.91
C GLU A 663 -25.06 -34.45 -17.33
N THR A 664 -23.79 -34.22 -16.94
CA THR A 664 -23.10 -32.95 -17.23
C THR A 664 -21.63 -33.14 -17.58
N LYS A 665 -21.12 -32.38 -18.55
CA LYS A 665 -19.69 -32.33 -18.93
C LYS A 665 -18.88 -31.28 -18.18
N GLN A 666 -19.49 -30.57 -17.23
CA GLN A 666 -18.88 -29.44 -16.53
C GLN A 666 -18.38 -29.81 -15.14
N LEU A 667 -17.46 -28.99 -14.61
CA LEU A 667 -17.03 -29.12 -13.24
C LEU A 667 -18.20 -28.98 -12.27
N GLN A 668 -18.18 -29.78 -11.22
CA GLN A 668 -19.08 -29.68 -10.08
C GLN A 668 -18.31 -29.10 -8.89
N PHE A 669 -19.00 -28.31 -8.07
CA PHE A 669 -18.41 -27.62 -6.92
C PHE A 669 -19.20 -27.93 -5.63
N GLU A 670 -18.51 -27.90 -4.50
CA GLU A 670 -19.11 -27.99 -3.16
C GLU A 670 -18.27 -27.19 -2.17
N SER A 671 -18.92 -26.52 -1.21
CA SER A 671 -18.25 -25.76 -0.15
C SER A 671 -18.97 -25.82 1.20
N ARG A 672 -20.04 -26.63 1.35
CA ARG A 672 -20.79 -26.81 2.59
C ARG A 672 -20.10 -27.83 3.50
N PHE A 673 -18.90 -27.47 3.93
CA PHE A 673 -18.10 -28.17 4.93
C PHE A 673 -17.31 -27.12 5.73
N GLU A 674 -16.75 -27.52 6.86
CA GLU A 674 -16.04 -26.60 7.76
C GLU A 674 -14.91 -25.85 7.04
N SER A 675 -14.81 -24.54 7.27
CA SER A 675 -13.90 -23.62 6.58
C SER A 675 -14.10 -23.47 5.07
N GLY A 676 -15.10 -24.13 4.48
CA GLY A 676 -15.41 -24.02 3.06
C GLY A 676 -15.94 -22.63 2.68
N ASN A 677 -15.42 -22.06 1.58
CA ASN A 677 -15.90 -20.79 1.04
C ASN A 677 -15.87 -20.77 -0.48
N LEU A 678 -17.07 -20.88 -1.04
CA LEU A 678 -17.45 -20.54 -2.40
C LEU A 678 -18.96 -20.25 -2.36
N ARG A 679 -19.41 -19.11 -2.88
CA ARG A 679 -20.85 -18.78 -2.91
C ARG A 679 -21.49 -19.17 -4.22
N LYS A 680 -20.81 -18.90 -5.33
CA LYS A 680 -21.35 -19.12 -6.67
C LYS A 680 -20.23 -19.42 -7.67
N ALA A 681 -20.48 -20.36 -8.58
CA ALA A 681 -19.63 -20.64 -9.72
C ALA A 681 -20.42 -20.53 -11.02
N ILE A 682 -19.90 -19.75 -11.96
CA ILE A 682 -20.52 -19.46 -13.25
C ILE A 682 -19.54 -19.87 -14.34
N LYS A 683 -19.93 -20.81 -15.18
CA LYS A 683 -19.17 -21.19 -16.36
C LYS A 683 -19.34 -20.12 -17.44
N ILE A 684 -18.24 -19.54 -17.89
CA ILE A 684 -18.20 -18.44 -18.86
C ILE A 684 -17.45 -18.80 -20.15
N GLY A 685 -16.96 -20.03 -20.24
CA GLY A 685 -16.26 -20.55 -21.41
C GLY A 685 -16.19 -22.07 -21.34
N LEU A 686 -15.45 -22.70 -22.25
CA LEU A 686 -15.36 -24.16 -22.30
C LEU A 686 -14.84 -24.77 -20.98
N ARG A 687 -13.81 -24.15 -20.39
CA ARG A 687 -13.16 -24.54 -19.13
C ARG A 687 -12.78 -23.31 -18.28
N GLU A 688 -13.54 -22.22 -18.42
CA GLU A 688 -13.31 -20.98 -17.67
C GLU A 688 -14.52 -20.69 -16.77
N TYR A 689 -14.24 -20.38 -15.51
CA TYR A 689 -15.24 -20.20 -14.46
C TYR A 689 -15.01 -18.87 -13.72
N GLU A 690 -16.07 -18.11 -13.54
CA GLU A 690 -16.13 -17.01 -12.58
C GLU A 690 -16.63 -17.54 -11.24
N LEU A 691 -15.87 -17.24 -10.19
CA LEU A 691 -16.13 -17.66 -8.83
C LEU A 691 -16.41 -16.42 -7.97
N ILE A 692 -17.41 -16.53 -7.11
CA ILE A 692 -17.79 -15.48 -6.16
C ILE A 692 -17.69 -16.09 -4.76
N LEU A 693 -16.92 -15.44 -3.90
CA LEU A 693 -16.78 -15.83 -2.50
C LEU A 693 -17.91 -15.27 -1.65
N THR A 694 -18.21 -15.92 -0.53
CA THR A 694 -19.11 -15.39 0.50
C THR A 694 -18.34 -14.33 1.31
N PRO A 695 -18.91 -13.14 1.57
CA PRO A 695 -18.32 -12.19 2.52
C PRO A 695 -18.38 -12.73 3.95
N ASP A 696 -17.55 -12.17 4.84
CA ASP A 696 -17.67 -12.37 6.28
C ASP A 696 -19.13 -12.13 6.74
N VAL A 697 -19.61 -12.90 7.72
CA VAL A 697 -20.99 -12.72 8.20
C VAL A 697 -21.21 -11.37 8.84
N ASN A 698 -22.43 -10.87 8.66
CA ASN A 698 -22.85 -9.52 9.07
C ASN A 698 -21.99 -8.41 8.41
N SER A 699 -21.23 -8.73 7.36
CA SER A 699 -20.48 -7.79 6.53
C SER A 699 -20.93 -7.90 5.06
N ALA A 700 -20.82 -6.79 4.35
CA ALA A 700 -20.95 -6.70 2.88
C ALA A 700 -19.56 -6.69 2.20
N SER A 701 -18.50 -6.92 2.97
CA SER A 701 -17.11 -6.77 2.56
C SER A 701 -16.20 -7.82 3.20
N ARG A 702 -14.92 -7.81 2.82
CA ARG A 702 -13.87 -8.77 3.22
C ARG A 702 -14.05 -10.11 2.49
N HIS A 703 -13.30 -10.25 1.40
CA HIS A 703 -13.34 -11.40 0.51
C HIS A 703 -11.90 -11.77 0.13
N GLN A 704 -11.38 -12.88 0.69
CA GLN A 704 -10.01 -13.33 0.39
C GLN A 704 -9.83 -14.84 0.54
N TRP A 705 -10.37 -15.42 1.60
CA TRP A 705 -10.29 -16.86 1.84
C TRP A 705 -11.18 -17.63 0.85
N PHE A 706 -10.65 -18.72 0.31
CA PHE A 706 -11.43 -19.68 -0.45
C PHE A 706 -10.97 -21.08 -0.09
N TYR A 707 -11.93 -22.00 0.00
CA TYR A 707 -11.70 -23.42 0.18
C TYR A 707 -12.92 -24.15 -0.37
N PHE A 708 -12.76 -24.89 -1.46
CA PHE A 708 -13.88 -25.57 -2.12
C PHE A 708 -13.43 -26.85 -2.81
N GLU A 709 -14.37 -27.78 -2.93
CA GLU A 709 -14.23 -28.99 -3.71
C GLU A 709 -14.54 -28.71 -5.19
N VAL A 710 -13.82 -29.40 -6.08
CA VAL A 710 -14.07 -29.49 -7.51
C VAL A 710 -14.06 -30.96 -7.90
N SER A 711 -14.98 -31.39 -8.75
CA SER A 711 -14.99 -32.74 -9.33
C SER A 711 -15.46 -32.74 -10.79
N ASN A 712 -15.50 -33.92 -11.42
CA ASN A 712 -15.93 -34.11 -12.81
C ASN A 712 -15.00 -33.46 -13.86
N MET A 713 -13.73 -33.26 -13.52
CA MET A 713 -12.71 -32.72 -14.44
C MET A 713 -12.18 -33.74 -15.44
N GLU A 714 -11.62 -33.23 -16.53
CA GLU A 714 -10.76 -33.99 -17.45
C GLU A 714 -9.30 -33.85 -17.02
N ALA A 715 -8.52 -34.93 -17.16
CA ALA A 715 -7.09 -34.93 -16.85
C ALA A 715 -6.30 -34.10 -17.86
N ASN A 716 -5.21 -33.49 -17.41
CA ASN A 716 -4.16 -32.88 -18.24
C ASN A 716 -4.64 -31.75 -19.17
N VAL A 717 -5.77 -31.11 -18.83
CA VAL A 717 -6.28 -29.94 -19.55
C VAL A 717 -6.38 -28.72 -18.63
N PRO A 718 -6.18 -27.50 -19.16
CA PRO A 718 -6.22 -26.29 -18.36
C PRO A 718 -7.65 -25.86 -18.04
N TYR A 719 -7.91 -25.59 -16.76
CA TYR A 719 -9.11 -24.94 -16.25
C TYR A 719 -8.75 -23.59 -15.65
N THR A 720 -9.44 -22.53 -16.04
CA THR A 720 -9.19 -21.17 -15.53
C THR A 720 -10.26 -20.77 -14.54
N PHE A 721 -9.85 -20.39 -13.33
CA PHE A 721 -10.73 -19.88 -12.28
C PHE A 721 -10.49 -18.38 -12.08
N ASN A 722 -11.56 -17.60 -12.08
CA ASN A 722 -11.53 -16.15 -11.87
C ASN A 722 -12.35 -15.82 -10.62
N ILE A 723 -11.70 -15.56 -9.49
CA ILE A 723 -12.39 -15.08 -8.28
C ILE A 723 -12.62 -13.58 -8.44
N VAL A 724 -13.87 -13.14 -8.64
CA VAL A 724 -14.19 -11.79 -9.16
C VAL A 724 -14.53 -10.74 -8.11
N ASN A 725 -14.67 -11.11 -6.83
CA ASN A 725 -15.06 -10.19 -5.76
C ASN A 725 -13.92 -9.89 -4.77
N CYS A 726 -12.65 -9.99 -5.18
CA CYS A 726 -11.53 -9.63 -4.32
C CYS A 726 -11.51 -8.12 -4.02
N GLU A 727 -11.08 -7.76 -2.82
CA GLU A 727 -11.21 -6.39 -2.34
C GLU A 727 -9.89 -5.63 -2.13
N LYS A 728 -8.81 -6.33 -1.82
CA LYS A 728 -7.55 -5.70 -1.44
C LYS A 728 -6.89 -5.08 -2.67
N ALA A 729 -6.31 -3.89 -2.55
CA ALA A 729 -5.66 -3.24 -3.69
C ALA A 729 -4.46 -4.04 -4.23
N ASN A 730 -3.86 -4.87 -3.39
CA ASN A 730 -2.76 -5.77 -3.71
C ASN A 730 -3.03 -7.18 -3.15
N SER A 731 -2.27 -8.17 -3.63
CA SER A 731 -2.43 -9.58 -3.25
C SER A 731 -1.09 -10.29 -3.20
N GLN A 732 -0.95 -11.27 -2.31
CA GLN A 732 0.25 -12.13 -2.22
C GLN A 732 0.50 -12.92 -3.52
N PHE A 733 -0.54 -13.13 -4.34
CA PHE A 733 -0.40 -13.70 -5.69
C PHE A 733 0.48 -12.83 -6.62
N ASN A 734 0.59 -11.51 -6.37
CA ASN A 734 1.54 -10.66 -7.09
C ASN A 734 3.00 -10.89 -6.70
N PHE A 735 3.24 -11.53 -5.55
CA PHE A 735 4.57 -11.79 -4.98
C PHE A 735 4.94 -13.28 -5.01
N GLY A 736 4.24 -14.07 -5.83
CA GLY A 736 4.60 -15.44 -6.12
C GLY A 736 3.86 -16.50 -5.30
N MET A 737 2.92 -16.12 -4.43
CA MET A 737 2.02 -17.08 -3.80
C MET A 737 1.26 -17.89 -4.85
N LYS A 738 0.95 -19.15 -4.52
CA LYS A 738 0.15 -20.07 -5.31
C LYS A 738 -0.99 -20.65 -4.47
N PRO A 739 -2.17 -20.90 -5.06
CA PRO A 739 -3.20 -21.71 -4.41
C PRO A 739 -2.64 -23.12 -4.13
N ILE A 740 -3.31 -23.86 -3.26
CA ILE A 740 -2.99 -25.27 -3.01
C ILE A 740 -4.09 -26.18 -3.52
N LEU A 741 -3.70 -27.38 -3.94
CA LEU A 741 -4.56 -28.46 -4.42
C LEU A 741 -4.34 -29.71 -3.56
N PHE A 742 -5.43 -30.36 -3.17
CA PHE A 742 -5.41 -31.72 -2.65
C PHE A 742 -6.19 -32.62 -3.62
N SER A 743 -5.63 -33.77 -4.00
CA SER A 743 -6.26 -34.76 -4.88
C SER A 743 -6.63 -36.00 -4.07
N VAL A 744 -7.91 -36.39 -4.11
CA VAL A 744 -8.39 -37.62 -3.45
C VAL A 744 -7.81 -38.85 -4.15
N ALA A 745 -7.68 -38.83 -5.48
CA ALA A 745 -7.02 -39.90 -6.23
C ALA A 745 -5.54 -40.08 -5.81
N GLU A 746 -4.76 -39.00 -5.67
CA GLU A 746 -3.37 -39.11 -5.18
C GLU A 746 -3.31 -39.66 -3.75
N ALA A 747 -4.22 -39.24 -2.87
CA ALA A 747 -4.32 -39.79 -1.52
C ALA A 747 -4.61 -41.30 -1.53
N GLN A 748 -5.54 -41.76 -2.37
CA GLN A 748 -5.86 -43.18 -2.56
C GLN A 748 -4.68 -43.98 -3.15
N LEU A 749 -3.81 -43.35 -3.92
CA LEU A 749 -2.54 -43.92 -4.40
C LEU A 749 -1.42 -43.88 -3.35
N GLY A 750 -1.73 -43.61 -2.08
CA GLY A 750 -0.77 -43.57 -0.97
C GLY A 750 0.05 -42.29 -0.89
N ARG A 751 -0.37 -41.21 -1.56
CA ARG A 751 0.32 -39.90 -1.57
C ARG A 751 -0.60 -38.76 -1.10
N PRO A 752 -1.18 -38.81 0.12
CA PRO A 752 -1.99 -37.71 0.63
C PRO A 752 -1.10 -36.49 0.87
N GLY A 753 -1.54 -35.32 0.40
CA GLY A 753 -0.78 -34.08 0.60
C GLY A 753 -1.33 -32.91 -0.20
N TRP A 754 -1.12 -31.71 0.36
CA TRP A 754 -1.39 -30.45 -0.33
C TRP A 754 -0.18 -30.05 -1.18
N ILE A 755 -0.42 -29.70 -2.44
CA ILE A 755 0.62 -29.21 -3.36
C ILE A 755 0.31 -27.79 -3.81
N ARG A 756 1.33 -26.95 -4.03
CA ARG A 756 1.12 -25.64 -4.67
C ARG A 756 0.74 -25.86 -6.13
N THR A 757 -0.40 -25.31 -6.54
CA THR A 757 -0.93 -25.43 -7.90
C THR A 757 -1.09 -24.07 -8.56
N GLY A 758 -1.49 -24.07 -9.82
CA GLY A 758 -1.77 -22.85 -10.57
C GLY A 758 -0.60 -22.38 -11.43
N THR A 759 -0.93 -22.01 -12.66
CA THR A 759 -0.14 -21.20 -13.58
C THR A 759 -0.93 -19.94 -13.93
N ASP A 760 -0.30 -19.04 -14.68
CA ASP A 760 -0.97 -17.86 -15.24
C ASP A 760 -1.65 -16.94 -14.20
N ILE A 761 -1.08 -16.90 -12.99
CA ILE A 761 -1.69 -16.22 -11.85
C ILE A 761 -1.62 -14.70 -12.03
N CYS A 762 -2.77 -14.05 -12.01
CA CYS A 762 -2.91 -12.61 -12.21
C CYS A 762 -3.87 -11.99 -11.19
N TYR A 763 -3.61 -10.73 -10.84
CA TYR A 763 -4.46 -9.92 -9.98
C TYR A 763 -4.72 -8.55 -10.62
N TYR A 764 -5.98 -8.24 -10.96
CA TYR A 764 -6.34 -7.03 -11.69
C TYR A 764 -7.76 -6.54 -11.37
N ARG A 765 -8.05 -5.26 -11.62
CA ARG A 765 -9.37 -4.66 -11.39
C ARG A 765 -10.36 -5.05 -12.49
N ASN A 766 -11.60 -5.39 -12.12
CA ASN A 766 -12.66 -5.77 -13.06
C ASN A 766 -13.80 -4.73 -13.13
N CYS A 767 -14.89 -5.08 -13.79
CA CYS A 767 -16.06 -4.20 -13.99
C CYS A 767 -17.12 -4.28 -12.87
N TYR A 768 -17.01 -5.21 -11.91
CA TYR A 768 -17.98 -5.34 -10.84
C TYR A 768 -17.80 -4.24 -9.79
N GLN A 769 -18.88 -3.61 -9.36
CA GLN A 769 -18.83 -2.51 -8.39
C GLN A 769 -19.19 -2.96 -6.98
N ARG A 770 -18.49 -2.42 -5.99
CA ARG A 770 -18.86 -2.52 -4.58
C ARG A 770 -20.03 -1.58 -4.27
N PRO A 771 -21.06 -2.03 -3.53
CA PRO A 771 -22.20 -1.18 -3.23
C PRO A 771 -21.84 -0.03 -2.28
N THR A 772 -21.04 -0.30 -1.24
CA THR A 772 -20.73 0.66 -0.15
C THR A 772 -19.58 1.64 -0.41
N LYS A 773 -18.76 1.46 -1.46
CA LYS A 773 -17.50 2.24 -1.63
C LYS A 773 -17.30 2.85 -3.01
N GLY A 774 -18.22 2.69 -3.96
CA GLY A 774 -18.06 3.20 -5.33
C GLY A 774 -16.93 2.57 -6.17
N LYS A 775 -16.01 1.82 -5.54
CA LYS A 775 -14.85 1.14 -6.12
C LYS A 775 -15.25 -0.15 -6.83
N ASN A 776 -14.45 -0.55 -7.81
CA ASN A 776 -14.57 -1.86 -8.42
C ASN A 776 -13.92 -2.96 -7.55
N TYR A 777 -14.42 -4.18 -7.69
CA TYR A 777 -13.73 -5.38 -7.23
C TYR A 777 -12.50 -5.67 -8.09
N LEU A 778 -11.68 -6.59 -7.58
CA LEU A 778 -10.51 -7.14 -8.26
C LEU A 778 -10.76 -8.62 -8.53
N THR A 779 -10.05 -9.14 -9.53
CA THR A 779 -10.07 -10.54 -9.93
C THR A 779 -8.72 -11.17 -9.62
N THR A 780 -8.75 -12.28 -8.88
CA THR A 780 -7.64 -13.24 -8.88
C THR A 780 -7.93 -14.30 -9.91
N SER A 781 -7.10 -14.41 -10.94
CA SER A 781 -7.24 -15.41 -12.01
C SER A 781 -6.07 -16.38 -11.98
N PHE A 782 -6.32 -17.68 -11.98
CA PHE A 782 -5.30 -18.74 -12.03
C PHE A 782 -5.79 -19.94 -12.84
N THR A 783 -4.85 -20.68 -13.42
CA THR A 783 -5.14 -21.82 -14.29
C THR A 783 -4.60 -23.10 -13.66
N VAL A 784 -5.45 -24.11 -13.50
CA VAL A 784 -5.10 -25.41 -12.88
C VAL A 784 -5.17 -26.50 -13.94
N ILE A 785 -4.20 -27.41 -13.91
CA ILE A 785 -4.22 -28.66 -14.67
C ILE A 785 -4.36 -29.80 -13.66
N PHE A 786 -5.47 -30.53 -13.73
CA PHE A 786 -5.72 -31.65 -12.84
C PHE A 786 -5.02 -32.91 -13.37
N PRO A 787 -4.35 -33.70 -12.52
CA PRO A 787 -3.58 -34.87 -12.97
C PRO A 787 -4.46 -36.05 -13.38
N HIS A 788 -5.64 -36.19 -12.75
CA HIS A 788 -6.54 -37.34 -12.91
C HIS A 788 -7.90 -36.92 -13.46
N ALA A 789 -8.48 -37.79 -14.28
CA ALA A 789 -9.83 -37.59 -14.81
C ALA A 789 -10.84 -38.09 -13.79
N SER A 790 -11.97 -37.38 -13.66
CA SER A 790 -13.03 -37.72 -12.71
C SER A 790 -12.52 -37.88 -11.27
N ASP A 791 -11.55 -37.05 -10.88
CA ASP A 791 -11.08 -36.95 -9.50
C ASP A 791 -12.06 -36.12 -8.64
N VAL A 792 -11.84 -36.16 -7.33
CA VAL A 792 -12.35 -35.16 -6.40
C VAL A 792 -11.14 -34.40 -5.88
N CYS A 793 -11.13 -33.09 -6.10
CA CYS A 793 -10.03 -32.22 -5.76
C CYS A 793 -10.51 -31.09 -4.84
N TYR A 794 -9.62 -30.61 -3.97
CA TYR A 794 -9.89 -29.46 -3.12
C TYR A 794 -8.92 -28.34 -3.44
N LEU A 795 -9.43 -27.13 -3.65
CA LEU A 795 -8.63 -25.93 -3.87
C LEU A 795 -8.79 -24.99 -2.67
N ALA A 796 -7.67 -24.50 -2.14
CA ALA A 796 -7.68 -23.55 -1.03
C ALA A 796 -6.71 -22.39 -1.22
N TYR A 797 -7.00 -21.27 -0.56
CA TYR A 797 -6.14 -20.08 -0.51
C TYR A 797 -4.80 -20.41 0.17
N HIS A 798 -4.87 -21.08 1.32
CA HIS A 798 -3.73 -21.57 2.10
C HIS A 798 -4.13 -22.87 2.80
N PHE A 799 -3.16 -23.56 3.44
CA PHE A 799 -3.40 -24.82 4.18
C PHE A 799 -4.52 -24.63 5.22
N PRO A 800 -5.67 -25.29 5.07
CA PRO A 800 -6.75 -25.21 6.06
C PRO A 800 -6.28 -25.68 7.42
N TYR A 801 -6.92 -25.17 8.46
CA TYR A 801 -6.80 -25.69 9.83
C TYR A 801 -8.13 -25.38 10.50
N THR A 802 -8.93 -26.43 10.69
CA THR A 802 -10.33 -26.34 11.13
C THR A 802 -10.42 -26.27 12.67
N TYR A 803 -11.57 -25.82 13.18
CA TYR A 803 -11.85 -25.88 14.61
C TYR A 803 -12.02 -27.34 15.07
N SER A 804 -12.64 -28.20 14.26
CA SER A 804 -12.70 -29.64 14.55
C SER A 804 -11.32 -30.28 14.68
N GLN A 805 -10.35 -29.86 13.84
CA GLN A 805 -8.96 -30.30 13.96
C GLN A 805 -8.34 -29.86 15.28
N LEU A 806 -8.55 -28.59 15.70
CA LEU A 806 -8.09 -28.10 17.00
C LEU A 806 -8.63 -28.97 18.16
N MET A 807 -9.93 -29.19 18.18
CA MET A 807 -10.61 -29.92 19.25
C MET A 807 -10.21 -31.39 19.28
N THR A 808 -10.07 -32.01 18.10
CA THR A 808 -9.56 -33.38 17.98
C THR A 808 -8.11 -33.49 18.48
N ASN A 809 -7.26 -32.50 18.17
CA ASN A 809 -5.88 -32.45 18.69
C ASN A 809 -5.82 -32.29 20.21
N ILE A 810 -6.69 -31.46 20.80
CA ILE A 810 -6.81 -31.35 22.26
C ILE A 810 -7.16 -32.71 22.87
N TRP A 811 -8.15 -33.41 22.32
CA TRP A 811 -8.50 -34.78 22.74
C TRP A 811 -7.33 -35.76 22.60
N LYS A 812 -6.55 -35.70 21.50
CA LYS A 812 -5.35 -36.52 21.31
C LYS A 812 -4.29 -36.24 22.37
N TRP A 813 -4.04 -34.97 22.68
CA TRP A 813 -3.07 -34.60 23.71
C TRP A 813 -3.50 -35.07 25.09
N THR A 814 -4.77 -34.87 25.48
CA THR A 814 -5.29 -35.35 26.77
C THR A 814 -5.04 -36.84 27.00
N LYS A 815 -5.08 -37.66 25.95
CA LYS A 815 -4.80 -39.10 26.04
C LYS A 815 -3.31 -39.44 26.13
N LYS A 816 -2.47 -38.68 25.44
CA LYS A 816 -1.04 -38.99 25.25
C LYS A 816 -0.19 -38.54 26.45
N LEU A 817 -0.62 -37.49 27.13
CA LEU A 817 0.14 -36.87 28.21
C LEU A 817 0.13 -37.71 29.49
N SER A 818 1.25 -37.67 30.23
CA SER A 818 1.37 -38.34 31.53
C SER A 818 1.28 -37.33 32.67
N PRO A 819 0.36 -37.50 33.63
CA PRO A 819 0.14 -36.53 34.71
C PRO A 819 1.34 -36.41 35.65
N SER A 820 2.31 -37.32 35.59
CA SER A 820 3.54 -37.28 36.39
C SER A 820 4.53 -36.20 35.93
N TYR A 821 4.46 -35.76 34.67
CA TYR A 821 5.47 -34.88 34.07
C TYR A 821 4.91 -33.56 33.57
N ILE A 822 3.59 -33.43 33.44
CA ILE A 822 2.96 -32.24 32.90
C ILE A 822 1.63 -31.97 33.60
N TYR A 823 1.38 -30.69 33.83
CA TYR A 823 0.06 -30.16 34.12
C TYR A 823 -0.55 -29.63 32.81
N PHE A 824 -1.66 -30.22 32.39
CA PHE A 824 -2.43 -29.85 31.20
C PHE A 824 -3.91 -29.72 31.53
N ARG A 825 -4.47 -28.54 31.30
CA ARG A 825 -5.91 -28.30 31.48
C ARG A 825 -6.50 -27.66 30.24
N ALA A 826 -7.58 -28.23 29.72
CA ALA A 826 -8.35 -27.68 28.62
C ALA A 826 -9.78 -27.35 29.10
N GLU A 827 -10.14 -26.07 29.05
CA GLU A 827 -11.41 -25.57 29.56
C GLU A 827 -12.10 -24.68 28.54
N GLN A 828 -13.42 -24.55 28.70
CA GLN A 828 -14.18 -23.55 27.98
C GLN A 828 -13.92 -22.16 28.59
N LEU A 829 -13.32 -21.26 27.81
CA LEU A 829 -13.17 -19.84 28.13
C LEU A 829 -14.51 -19.11 28.01
N CYS A 830 -15.19 -19.31 26.88
CA CYS A 830 -16.47 -18.69 26.57
C CYS A 830 -17.20 -19.50 25.48
N GLU A 831 -18.41 -19.06 25.14
CA GLU A 831 -19.12 -19.47 23.94
C GLU A 831 -18.99 -18.39 22.86
N THR A 832 -18.91 -18.83 21.62
CA THR A 832 -19.01 -17.97 20.44
C THR A 832 -20.48 -17.68 20.09
N LEU A 833 -20.74 -16.93 19.01
CA LEU A 833 -22.10 -16.54 18.62
C LEU A 833 -23.03 -17.72 18.31
N ASP A 834 -22.54 -18.81 17.72
CA ASP A 834 -23.31 -20.06 17.50
C ASP A 834 -23.15 -21.05 18.66
N SER A 835 -22.67 -20.62 19.83
CA SER A 835 -22.44 -21.50 20.99
C SER A 835 -21.43 -22.63 20.72
N ASN A 836 -20.37 -22.36 19.96
CA ASN A 836 -19.18 -23.22 19.93
C ASN A 836 -18.26 -22.87 21.13
N GLU A 837 -17.57 -23.88 21.69
CA GLU A 837 -16.74 -23.71 22.88
C GLU A 837 -15.36 -23.14 22.53
N ASN A 838 -14.98 -21.98 23.08
CA ASN A 838 -13.64 -21.45 22.88
C ASN A 838 -12.66 -22.03 23.92
N PRO A 839 -11.65 -22.83 23.52
CA PRO A 839 -10.78 -23.50 24.49
C PRO A 839 -9.68 -22.56 25.03
N LEU A 840 -9.55 -22.52 26.36
CA LEU A 840 -8.36 -22.06 27.07
C LEU A 840 -7.54 -23.27 27.53
N LEU A 841 -6.28 -23.32 27.08
CA LEU A 841 -5.32 -24.35 27.48
C LEU A 841 -4.37 -23.79 28.54
N THR A 842 -4.14 -24.57 29.59
CA THR A 842 -3.12 -24.29 30.61
C THR A 842 -2.06 -25.37 30.54
N VAL A 843 -0.80 -24.98 30.34
CA VAL A 843 0.35 -25.89 30.24
C VAL A 843 1.44 -25.44 31.22
N THR A 844 1.87 -26.31 32.12
CA THR A 844 2.99 -26.07 33.04
C THR A 844 3.49 -27.39 33.63
N SER A 845 4.53 -27.39 34.47
CA SER A 845 4.96 -28.59 35.21
C SER A 845 4.00 -28.88 36.37
N PRO A 846 3.89 -30.12 36.88
CA PRO A 846 3.12 -30.40 38.09
C PRO A 846 3.55 -29.51 39.26
N ASP A 847 2.60 -29.18 40.13
CA ASP A 847 2.88 -28.40 41.34
C ASP A 847 3.72 -29.21 42.33
N SER A 848 4.73 -28.60 42.95
CA SER A 848 5.61 -29.27 43.90
C SER A 848 6.14 -28.32 44.95
N LYS A 849 6.54 -28.85 46.11
CA LYS A 849 7.13 -28.05 47.19
C LYS A 849 8.39 -27.28 46.76
N ASN A 850 9.18 -27.87 45.84
CA ASN A 850 10.44 -27.29 45.37
C ASN A 850 10.25 -26.35 44.18
N ASN A 851 9.16 -26.50 43.44
CA ASN A 851 8.78 -25.61 42.34
C ASN A 851 7.27 -25.32 42.39
N PRO A 852 6.80 -24.43 43.30
CA PRO A 852 5.39 -24.08 43.41
C PRO A 852 4.90 -23.31 42.18
N VAL A 853 3.71 -23.65 41.67
CA VAL A 853 3.15 -23.00 40.47
C VAL A 853 2.99 -21.49 40.65
N GLN A 854 2.73 -21.00 41.88
CA GLN A 854 2.55 -19.58 42.18
C GLN A 854 3.83 -18.74 41.99
N ASN A 855 5.00 -19.39 41.98
CA ASN A 855 6.29 -18.72 41.77
C ASN A 855 6.66 -18.58 40.29
N ARG A 856 5.91 -19.25 39.40
CA ARG A 856 6.19 -19.28 37.96
C ARG A 856 5.58 -18.08 37.27
N LYS A 857 6.25 -17.58 36.23
CA LYS A 857 5.75 -16.43 35.45
C LYS A 857 4.67 -16.89 34.48
N VAL A 858 3.66 -16.06 34.23
CA VAL A 858 2.60 -16.38 33.26
C VAL A 858 2.98 -15.88 31.87
N ILE A 859 2.84 -16.75 30.87
CA ILE A 859 2.91 -16.38 29.44
C ILE A 859 1.52 -16.60 28.85
N PHE A 860 0.93 -15.55 28.28
CA PHE A 860 -0.36 -15.62 27.61
C PHE A 860 -0.16 -15.62 26.09
N LEU A 861 -0.66 -16.64 25.40
CA LEU A 861 -0.58 -16.78 23.95
C LEU A 861 -1.97 -16.83 23.33
N THR A 862 -2.18 -16.12 22.24
CA THR A 862 -3.40 -16.22 21.44
C THR A 862 -3.06 -16.38 19.97
N SER A 863 -3.99 -16.93 19.19
CA SER A 863 -3.82 -17.07 17.74
C SER A 863 -5.16 -16.98 17.01
N ARG A 864 -5.09 -16.82 15.68
CA ARG A 864 -6.22 -16.89 14.75
C ARG A 864 -7.32 -15.84 15.06
N VAL A 865 -6.91 -14.58 15.22
CA VAL A 865 -7.84 -13.43 15.32
C VAL A 865 -8.56 -13.22 13.98
N HIS A 866 -7.79 -13.26 12.89
CA HIS A 866 -8.36 -13.30 11.54
C HIS A 866 -8.55 -14.76 11.11
N PRO A 867 -9.76 -15.15 10.68
CA PRO A 867 -10.11 -16.55 10.43
C PRO A 867 -9.37 -17.15 9.23
N GLY A 868 -9.26 -16.41 8.12
CA GLY A 868 -8.48 -16.80 6.95
C GLY A 868 -6.95 -16.86 7.11
N GLU A 869 -6.38 -16.44 8.24
CA GLU A 869 -4.92 -16.50 8.51
C GLU A 869 -4.52 -17.86 9.13
N SER A 870 -4.76 -18.94 8.37
CA SER A 870 -4.59 -20.31 8.87
C SER A 870 -3.18 -20.70 9.27
N ASN A 871 -2.18 -20.05 8.70
CA ASN A 871 -0.79 -20.15 9.10
C ASN A 871 -0.59 -19.89 10.61
N ALA A 872 -1.37 -19.00 11.22
CA ALA A 872 -1.27 -18.71 12.64
C ALA A 872 -1.66 -19.92 13.52
N SER A 873 -2.64 -20.73 13.10
CA SER A 873 -2.98 -21.96 13.83
C SER A 873 -1.94 -23.05 13.64
N TRP A 874 -1.31 -23.16 12.47
CA TRP A 874 -0.20 -24.10 12.26
C TRP A 874 1.01 -23.76 13.12
N VAL A 875 1.35 -22.46 13.24
CA VAL A 875 2.40 -22.01 14.18
C VAL A 875 2.00 -22.35 15.62
N MET A 876 0.75 -22.05 16.02
CA MET A 876 0.26 -22.38 17.36
C MET A 876 0.26 -23.89 17.63
N HIS A 877 -0.08 -24.70 16.63
CA HIS A 877 -0.05 -26.16 16.72
C HIS A 877 1.36 -26.67 17.00
N GLY A 878 2.36 -26.22 16.24
CA GLY A 878 3.76 -26.58 16.48
C GLY A 878 4.30 -26.09 17.83
N THR A 879 3.87 -24.90 18.27
CA THR A 879 4.16 -24.39 19.62
C THR A 879 3.59 -25.32 20.69
N LEU A 880 2.33 -25.74 20.56
CA LEU A 880 1.69 -26.67 21.50
C LEU A 880 2.36 -28.04 21.48
N GLU A 881 2.66 -28.61 20.32
CA GLU A 881 3.39 -29.89 20.24
C GLU A 881 4.75 -29.83 20.93
N THR A 882 5.48 -28.72 20.78
CA THR A 882 6.77 -28.50 21.44
C THR A 882 6.58 -28.39 22.95
N LEU A 883 5.67 -27.53 23.42
CA LEU A 883 5.38 -27.32 24.84
C LEU A 883 4.83 -28.56 25.53
N LEU A 884 4.17 -29.45 24.80
CA LEU A 884 3.62 -30.72 25.30
C LEU A 884 4.59 -31.90 25.15
N SER A 885 5.77 -31.69 24.56
CA SER A 885 6.78 -32.73 24.38
C SER A 885 7.52 -33.08 25.66
N ASN A 886 8.13 -34.27 25.69
CA ASN A 886 9.01 -34.73 26.77
C ASN A 886 10.46 -34.21 26.64
N SER A 887 10.72 -33.24 25.76
CA SER A 887 12.06 -32.69 25.61
C SER A 887 12.50 -31.94 26.87
N THR A 888 13.79 -31.98 27.19
CA THR A 888 14.35 -31.27 28.34
C THR A 888 14.13 -29.77 28.23
N TYR A 889 14.22 -29.22 27.01
CA TYR A 889 13.90 -27.83 26.71
C TYR A 889 12.46 -27.47 27.07
N ALA A 890 11.48 -28.26 26.62
CA ALA A 890 10.08 -28.01 26.95
C ALA A 890 9.78 -28.19 28.44
N SER A 891 10.41 -29.16 29.10
CA SER A 891 10.30 -29.33 30.55
C SER A 891 10.83 -28.12 31.31
N SER A 892 12.00 -27.59 30.93
CA SER A 892 12.57 -26.38 31.55
C SER A 892 11.61 -25.18 31.40
N LEU A 893 11.01 -25.00 30.22
CA LEU A 893 10.02 -23.94 30.02
C LEU A 893 8.79 -24.12 30.93
N ARG A 894 8.31 -25.36 31.09
CA ARG A 894 7.16 -25.67 31.95
C ARG A 894 7.48 -25.52 33.44
N ASP A 895 8.74 -25.68 33.83
CA ASP A 895 9.21 -25.47 35.20
C ASP A 895 9.26 -23.98 35.56
N ASP A 896 9.57 -23.11 34.60
CA ASP A 896 9.71 -21.67 34.82
C ASP A 896 8.40 -20.89 34.60
N TYR A 897 7.50 -21.42 33.76
CA TYR A 897 6.34 -20.69 33.27
C TYR A 897 5.02 -21.45 33.37
N VAL A 898 3.94 -20.68 33.53
CA VAL A 898 2.55 -21.10 33.29
C VAL A 898 2.11 -20.54 31.95
N PHE A 899 1.85 -21.40 30.98
CA PHE A 899 1.33 -20.99 29.68
C PHE A 899 -0.20 -21.01 29.70
N LYS A 900 -0.81 -19.86 29.39
CA LYS A 900 -2.25 -19.71 29.14
C LYS A 900 -2.45 -19.45 27.66
N ILE A 901 -3.12 -20.36 26.97
CA ILE A 901 -3.15 -20.37 25.51
C ILE A 901 -4.59 -20.40 25.01
N VAL A 902 -4.97 -19.44 24.18
CA VAL A 902 -6.23 -19.46 23.40
C VAL A 902 -5.87 -19.74 21.94
N PRO A 903 -5.94 -21.01 21.48
CA PRO A 903 -5.35 -21.40 20.19
C PRO A 903 -6.08 -20.84 18.98
N MET A 904 -7.35 -20.46 19.15
CA MET A 904 -8.19 -19.93 18.08
C MET A 904 -9.20 -18.94 18.66
N LEU A 905 -8.98 -17.64 18.42
CA LEU A 905 -9.89 -16.60 18.90
C LEU A 905 -11.17 -16.51 18.07
N ASN A 906 -11.06 -16.56 16.74
CA ASN A 906 -12.17 -16.39 15.82
C ASN A 906 -12.66 -17.71 15.26
N ILE A 907 -13.25 -18.54 16.13
CA ILE A 907 -13.79 -19.86 15.77
C ILE A 907 -14.91 -19.73 14.73
N GLU A 908 -15.81 -18.75 14.88
CA GLU A 908 -16.95 -18.60 13.95
C GLU A 908 -16.51 -18.33 12.52
N GLY A 909 -15.57 -17.41 12.34
CA GLY A 909 -15.03 -17.15 11.01
C GLY A 909 -14.29 -18.36 10.44
N VAL A 910 -13.60 -19.16 11.27
CA VAL A 910 -12.93 -20.38 10.82
C VAL A 910 -13.95 -21.44 10.40
N VAL A 911 -14.96 -21.71 11.23
CA VAL A 911 -15.98 -22.73 10.98
C VAL A 911 -16.73 -22.42 9.68
N ASN A 912 -17.10 -21.16 9.46
CA ASN A 912 -17.90 -20.77 8.31
C ASN A 912 -17.08 -20.27 7.09
N GLY A 913 -15.75 -20.28 7.17
CA GLY A 913 -14.86 -20.04 6.03
C GLY A 913 -14.71 -18.56 5.62
N TRP A 914 -14.44 -17.64 6.54
CA TRP A 914 -14.32 -16.21 6.23
C TRP A 914 -12.86 -15.70 6.19
#